data_AF-A0A1X7TAF6-F1
#
_entry.id   AF-A0A1X7TAF6-F1
#
_cell.length_a   1.000
_cell.length_b   1.000
_cell.length_c   1.000
_cell.angle_alpha   90.00
_cell.angle_beta   90.00
_cell.angle_gamma   90.00
#
_symmetry.space_group_name_H-M   'P 1'
#
loop_
_entity.id
_entity.type
_entity.pdbx_description
1 polymer ?
#
loop_
_entity_poly.entity_id
_entity_poly.type
_entity_poly.pdbx_seq_one_letter_code
_entity_poly.pdbx_strand_id
1 'polypeptide(L)'
;MHASSSTSPIDEYALQLRDQYDENLTRYKDPNINKFPAAGELDFPYVPFIPLISIMVEKHRKKDAEFFKKASVEQILEKFEKIEIDSILKPLVDKRLRFVLIEGEPGIGKSTLAKELTLRWVRQTDKYLNNFRVVIFITLRLEINQKAKTFEDLLIFVENMNMTEIALLIKRARGAGVLWILDGFDELPHHLRNSSTSIFIKLIRGDILSKSTVIVTSRHAATDPLRTYLEDDSKLIALKGFGSNETMQYASKYFKNEKVTSEFRSYYSRNSMIESMLHNPMNCFIMCTIFKSFIIDNDKEQVITFTEIYNHYVRVLLKRHLIDANLTNLTNITYEMPSHLIQKIDFNYPELSDFWKDFYYLSRMAYVGVMKQEYVFGKELRGVSKLSMMDTITSFSGFDKDESSSFIHTTLQEYLAAIYIANNPDSIFTREDLQQNSNLEVVLTFYVGLLKLIDRKVDYRTMNLIFNHSKNIFDSNLINTVYIDNAFKSYHYPDYNRFLKIVYHDLSDEIPYFVLTSLMLRCIYEQDSLLYSTAFLDKKYKFARSTQFHPERSRAIQNLDYFICGYIVAGHNITIKLEFYTLSDVIAFKKGLQFHSPNAKINGKIKIQVDSDCIQSILTQLLAVHGNMVIGLHLKSLDNVSICQMISKFPSLELINLDSFDSNYCSSHPLLQLKTLKKLTLRIKNVCETVVNLLIPLTNHGRPLKQLRICVESVDTVKSIQILKLIEMQFSLEDLRIDVSHNMKFLWHKRNNSLTVNRNEFLTEELLAIVSKIQLNSYTSFIDTNDVNGMLRTLEITIHSKKVSTLGDFVTIFKRNTYTSEGTIRSICILRTKEIFSGSFIKVPINDLMDATISPFITDQNLIFYCFYCW
;
A
#
# COMPACT_ATOMS: atom_id res chain seq x y z
N MET A 1 74.41 -4.79 21.44
CA MET A 1 73.24 -5.70 21.50
C MET A 1 72.02 -4.92 21.01
N HIS A 2 71.68 -5.05 19.73
CA HIS A 2 70.43 -4.52 19.18
C HIS A 2 69.31 -5.50 19.53
N ALA A 3 68.38 -5.08 20.39
CA ALA A 3 67.14 -5.79 20.60
C ALA A 3 66.23 -5.51 19.39
N SER A 4 66.25 -6.40 18.40
CA SER A 4 65.24 -6.49 17.36
C SER A 4 63.89 -6.77 18.02
N SER A 5 62.94 -5.84 17.94
CA SER A 5 61.56 -6.07 18.34
C SER A 5 60.94 -7.13 17.42
N SER A 6 60.92 -8.39 17.85
CA SER A 6 60.22 -9.46 17.14
C SER A 6 58.71 -9.24 17.27
N THR A 7 58.06 -8.74 16.22
CA THR A 7 56.59 -8.73 16.08
C THR A 7 56.08 -10.16 16.13
N SER A 8 54.98 -10.42 16.84
CA SER A 8 54.46 -11.79 16.94
C SER A 8 53.86 -12.24 15.58
N PRO A 9 53.84 -13.55 15.25
CA PRO A 9 53.31 -14.01 13.96
C PRO A 9 51.88 -13.55 13.66
N ILE A 10 51.05 -13.38 14.71
CA ILE A 10 49.67 -12.89 14.54
C ILE A 10 49.61 -11.39 14.27
N ASP A 11 50.58 -10.60 14.75
CA ASP A 11 50.68 -9.17 14.45
C ASP A 11 51.18 -8.96 13.02
N GLU A 12 52.13 -9.78 12.56
CA GLU A 12 52.59 -9.79 11.17
C GLU A 12 51.47 -10.21 10.21
N TYR A 13 50.69 -11.23 10.57
CA TYR A 13 49.49 -11.62 9.82
C TYR A 13 48.48 -10.47 9.73
N ALA A 14 48.22 -9.78 10.85
CA ALA A 14 47.33 -8.63 10.88
C ALA A 14 47.81 -7.49 9.97
N LEU A 15 49.12 -7.19 9.96
CA LEU A 15 49.71 -6.17 9.09
C LEU A 15 49.51 -6.52 7.60
N GLN A 16 49.87 -7.73 7.20
CA GLN A 16 49.71 -8.17 5.81
C GLN A 16 48.23 -8.23 5.38
N LEU A 17 47.32 -8.60 6.29
CA LEU A 17 45.88 -8.51 6.03
C LEU A 17 45.41 -7.07 5.82
N ARG A 18 45.96 -6.11 6.56
CA ARG A 18 45.61 -4.70 6.36
C ARG A 18 46.03 -4.22 4.98
N ASP A 19 47.23 -4.60 4.53
CA ASP A 19 47.72 -4.25 3.20
C ASP A 19 46.86 -4.90 2.11
N GLN A 20 46.56 -6.20 2.23
CA GLN A 20 45.66 -6.90 1.32
C GLN A 20 44.25 -6.31 1.30
N TYR A 21 43.71 -5.89 2.45
CA TYR A 21 42.40 -5.25 2.51
C TYR A 21 42.42 -3.82 2.01
N ASP A 22 43.44 -3.02 2.30
CA ASP A 22 43.54 -1.68 1.74
C ASP A 22 43.62 -1.79 0.23
N GLU A 23 44.47 -2.65 -0.31
CA GLU A 23 44.54 -2.89 -1.75
C GLU A 23 43.20 -3.36 -2.31
N ASN A 24 42.60 -4.45 -1.80
CA ASN A 24 41.41 -5.04 -2.42
C ASN A 24 40.12 -4.26 -2.17
N LEU A 25 39.94 -3.65 -0.99
CA LEU A 25 38.75 -2.88 -0.65
C LEU A 25 38.86 -1.42 -1.10
N THR A 26 40.06 -0.92 -1.40
CA THR A 26 40.24 0.39 -2.06
C THR A 26 40.52 0.29 -3.55
N ARG A 27 40.75 -0.89 -4.13
CA ARG A 27 40.71 -1.12 -5.59
C ARG A 27 39.42 -0.60 -6.21
N TYR A 28 38.30 -0.61 -5.47
CA TYR A 28 37.03 0.05 -5.85
C TYR A 28 37.09 1.58 -5.97
N LYS A 29 38.20 2.23 -5.59
CA LYS A 29 38.47 3.66 -5.71
C LYS A 29 39.46 4.00 -6.83
N ASP A 30 40.13 3.00 -7.43
CA ASP A 30 41.01 3.20 -8.58
C ASP A 30 40.19 3.16 -9.87
N PRO A 31 40.05 4.29 -10.59
CA PRO A 31 39.23 4.37 -11.80
C PRO A 31 39.78 3.61 -13.01
N ASN A 32 41.06 3.21 -12.99
CA ASN A 32 41.68 2.41 -14.04
C ASN A 32 41.50 0.90 -13.80
N ILE A 33 41.31 0.49 -12.54
CA ILE A 33 41.23 -0.92 -12.15
C ILE A 33 39.79 -1.36 -11.88
N ASN A 34 38.92 -0.47 -11.39
CA ASN A 34 37.55 -0.84 -11.07
C ASN A 34 36.51 0.10 -11.68
N LYS A 35 35.69 -0.50 -12.54
CA LYS A 35 34.63 0.15 -13.29
C LYS A 35 33.28 0.14 -12.57
N PHE A 36 33.13 -0.57 -11.42
CA PHE A 36 31.85 -0.64 -10.68
C PHE A 36 32.03 -0.82 -9.14
N PRO A 37 31.11 -0.30 -8.32
CA PRO A 37 29.75 -0.89 -8.16
C PRO A 37 28.61 0.01 -8.68
N ALA A 38 28.98 1.17 -9.20
CA ALA A 38 28.08 2.29 -9.36
C ALA A 38 28.71 3.22 -10.40
N ALA A 39 28.29 3.16 -11.67
CA ALA A 39 28.70 4.14 -12.67
C ALA A 39 28.33 5.55 -12.20
N GLY A 40 29.33 6.35 -11.84
CA GLY A 40 29.21 7.80 -11.83
C GLY A 40 28.87 8.31 -13.23
N GLU A 41 28.68 9.61 -13.38
CA GLU A 41 28.61 10.19 -14.73
C GLU A 41 29.80 9.75 -15.58
N LEU A 42 29.61 9.76 -16.90
CA LEU A 42 30.66 9.47 -17.88
C LEU A 42 31.93 10.31 -17.65
N ASP A 43 31.77 11.50 -17.06
CA ASP A 43 32.83 12.47 -16.76
C ASP A 43 33.50 12.25 -15.39
N PHE A 44 32.92 11.46 -14.48
CA PHE A 44 33.43 11.28 -13.12
C PHE A 44 33.96 9.87 -12.87
N PRO A 45 35.27 9.71 -12.61
CA PRO A 45 35.89 8.40 -12.39
C PRO A 45 35.45 7.67 -11.11
N TYR A 46 34.75 8.35 -10.18
CA TYR A 46 34.46 7.81 -8.85
C TYR A 46 33.10 8.29 -8.30
N VAL A 47 32.30 7.35 -7.81
CA VAL A 47 31.09 7.63 -7.01
C VAL A 47 31.48 7.78 -5.54
N PRO A 48 31.15 8.90 -4.89
CA PRO A 48 31.49 9.11 -3.49
C PRO A 48 30.85 8.05 -2.59
N PHE A 49 31.69 7.31 -1.87
CA PHE A 49 31.23 6.51 -0.76
C PHE A 49 30.69 7.44 0.34
N ILE A 50 29.42 7.28 0.71
CA ILE A 50 28.84 7.93 1.88
C ILE A 50 28.54 6.86 2.93
N PRO A 51 29.18 6.93 4.11
CA PRO A 51 28.82 6.05 5.21
C PRO A 51 27.35 6.28 5.59
N LEU A 52 26.61 5.19 5.85
CA LEU A 52 25.25 5.29 6.38
C LEU A 52 25.30 6.00 7.75
N ILE A 53 24.74 7.20 7.85
CA ILE A 53 24.82 8.03 9.07
C ILE A 53 23.72 7.65 10.07
N SER A 54 22.58 7.10 9.62
CA SER A 54 21.51 6.64 10.53
C SER A 54 21.44 5.12 10.60
N ILE A 55 21.94 4.59 11.71
CA ILE A 55 21.82 3.20 12.08
C ILE A 55 20.89 3.14 13.30
N MET A 56 19.86 2.32 13.26
CA MET A 56 18.94 2.14 14.38
C MET A 56 19.41 0.92 15.18
N VAL A 57 19.44 0.97 16.51
CA VAL A 57 19.83 -0.14 17.39
C VAL A 57 18.86 -0.33 18.54
N GLU A 58 18.47 -1.58 18.76
CA GLU A 58 17.81 -2.00 19.98
C GLU A 58 18.76 -2.85 20.84
N LYS A 59 18.77 -2.57 22.14
CA LYS A 59 19.56 -3.31 23.12
C LYS A 59 18.82 -4.60 23.46
N HIS A 60 19.40 -5.73 23.11
CA HIS A 60 18.79 -7.02 23.40
C HIS A 60 19.13 -7.49 24.82
N ARG A 61 18.13 -7.93 25.60
CA ARG A 61 18.34 -8.72 26.82
C ARG A 61 17.65 -10.07 26.65
N LYS A 62 18.16 -11.12 27.28
CA LYS A 62 17.64 -12.50 27.15
C LYS A 62 16.12 -12.63 27.40
N LYS A 63 15.56 -11.74 28.23
CA LYS A 63 14.12 -11.63 28.54
C LYS A 63 13.25 -11.09 27.39
N ASP A 64 13.83 -10.42 26.41
CA ASP A 64 13.12 -9.79 25.29
C ASP A 64 12.91 -10.79 24.13
N ALA A 65 13.56 -11.95 24.16
CA ALA A 65 13.50 -12.98 23.11
C ALA A 65 12.08 -13.53 22.86
N GLU A 66 11.22 -13.62 23.88
CA GLU A 66 9.82 -14.02 23.71
C GLU A 66 8.97 -12.96 23.00
N PHE A 67 9.27 -11.67 23.20
CA PHE A 67 8.63 -10.57 22.49
C PHE A 67 8.98 -10.65 21.00
N PHE A 68 10.26 -10.79 20.63
CA PHE A 68 10.68 -10.87 19.22
C PHE A 68 10.15 -12.10 18.46
N LYS A 69 9.81 -13.19 19.17
CA LYS A 69 9.13 -14.35 18.56
C LYS A 69 7.67 -14.09 18.19
N LYS A 70 7.03 -13.12 18.84
CA LYS A 70 5.58 -12.85 18.73
C LYS A 70 5.26 -11.49 18.11
N ALA A 71 6.17 -10.53 18.20
CA ALA A 71 5.99 -9.15 17.76
C ALA A 71 6.22 -9.01 16.26
N SER A 72 5.45 -8.13 15.63
CA SER A 72 5.65 -7.77 14.23
C SER A 72 6.96 -6.98 14.06
N VAL A 73 7.50 -6.94 12.83
CA VAL A 73 8.73 -6.17 12.52
C VAL A 73 8.56 -4.69 12.87
N GLU A 74 7.35 -4.15 12.78
CA GLU A 74 7.03 -2.76 13.12
C GLU A 74 7.13 -2.47 14.62
N GLN A 75 6.54 -3.34 15.44
CA GLN A 75 6.59 -3.23 16.90
C GLN A 75 8.02 -3.34 17.44
N ILE A 76 8.84 -4.10 16.73
CA ILE A 76 10.28 -4.21 16.97
C ILE A 76 10.96 -2.88 16.66
N LEU A 77 10.73 -2.32 15.47
CA LEU A 77 11.39 -1.11 14.98
C LEU A 77 11.10 0.16 15.79
N GLU A 78 9.95 0.25 16.46
CA GLU A 78 9.58 1.39 17.32
C GLU A 78 10.49 1.56 18.54
N LYS A 79 11.21 0.51 18.95
CA LYS A 79 12.08 0.52 20.14
C LYS A 79 13.55 0.85 19.87
N PHE A 80 13.92 1.10 18.61
CA PHE A 80 15.32 1.29 18.25
C PHE A 80 15.78 2.74 18.50
N GLU A 81 16.95 2.89 19.11
CA GLU A 81 17.66 4.16 19.29
C GLU A 81 18.57 4.43 18.07
N LYS A 82 18.64 5.68 17.59
CA LYS A 82 19.61 6.06 16.55
C LYS A 82 21.04 6.03 17.11
N ILE A 83 21.95 5.37 16.41
CA ILE A 83 23.39 5.32 16.71
C ILE A 83 24.23 5.68 15.48
N GLU A 84 25.50 6.00 15.73
CA GLU A 84 26.53 6.17 14.71
C GLU A 84 27.32 4.86 14.48
N ILE A 85 28.01 4.75 13.35
CA ILE A 85 28.85 3.58 12.98
C ILE A 85 29.86 3.26 14.10
N ASP A 86 30.51 4.28 14.65
CA ASP A 86 31.51 4.18 15.72
C ASP A 86 30.96 3.51 16.99
N SER A 87 29.64 3.51 17.16
CA SER A 87 28.96 2.92 18.31
C SER A 87 28.50 1.48 18.09
N ILE A 88 28.67 0.90 16.88
CA ILE A 88 28.27 -0.49 16.58
C ILE A 88 28.94 -1.46 17.56
N LEU A 89 30.26 -1.32 17.77
CA LEU A 89 31.04 -2.20 18.62
C LEU A 89 31.15 -1.74 20.08
N LYS A 90 30.54 -0.61 20.45
CA LYS A 90 30.49 -0.14 21.84
C LYS A 90 29.78 -1.16 22.74
N PRO A 91 30.40 -1.67 23.81
CA PRO A 91 29.72 -2.61 24.72
C PRO A 91 28.41 -2.04 25.30
N LEU A 92 27.40 -2.89 25.48
CA LEU A 92 26.12 -2.51 26.09
C LEU A 92 26.15 -2.52 27.63
N VAL A 93 27.06 -3.31 28.19
CA VAL A 93 27.33 -3.53 29.61
C VAL A 93 28.85 -3.61 29.78
N ASP A 94 29.38 -3.71 31.01
CA ASP A 94 30.81 -3.97 31.26
C ASP A 94 31.31 -5.36 30.79
N LYS A 95 30.54 -6.05 29.94
CA LYS A 95 30.92 -7.29 29.26
C LYS A 95 31.26 -7.01 27.81
N ARG A 96 32.27 -7.73 27.29
CA ARG A 96 32.68 -7.67 25.89
C ARG A 96 31.53 -8.12 24.97
N LEU A 97 31.31 -7.38 23.89
CA LEU A 97 30.32 -7.71 22.86
C LEU A 97 30.73 -8.98 22.10
N ARG A 98 29.89 -10.02 22.12
CA ARG A 98 30.15 -11.31 21.45
C ARG A 98 29.50 -11.39 20.08
N PHE A 99 28.28 -10.89 19.93
CA PHE A 99 27.52 -11.05 18.69
C PHE A 99 26.77 -9.78 18.30
N VAL A 100 26.88 -9.38 17.04
CA VAL A 100 26.13 -8.26 16.45
C VAL A 100 25.41 -8.77 15.22
N LEU A 101 24.09 -8.65 15.21
CA LEU A 101 23.26 -8.92 14.06
C LEU A 101 22.85 -7.61 13.39
N ILE A 102 23.20 -7.43 12.13
CA ILE A 102 22.83 -6.29 11.30
C ILE A 102 21.82 -6.74 10.25
N GLU A 103 20.60 -6.26 10.34
CA GLU A 103 19.52 -6.57 9.41
C GLU A 103 19.07 -5.37 8.59
N GLY A 104 18.49 -5.62 7.41
CA GLY A 104 18.04 -4.55 6.52
C GLY A 104 17.54 -5.05 5.17
N GLU A 105 16.89 -4.17 4.41
CA GLU A 105 16.35 -4.48 3.08
C GLU A 105 17.46 -4.68 2.01
N PRO A 106 17.17 -5.30 0.86
CA PRO A 106 18.10 -5.33 -0.28
C PRO A 106 18.50 -3.91 -0.72
N GLY A 107 19.76 -3.72 -1.14
CA GLY A 107 20.25 -2.41 -1.58
C GLY A 107 20.51 -1.38 -0.46
N ILE A 108 20.11 -1.67 0.79
CA ILE A 108 20.20 -0.70 1.90
C ILE A 108 21.63 -0.38 2.38
N GLY A 109 22.64 -1.13 1.91
CA GLY A 109 24.06 -0.91 2.24
C GLY A 109 24.66 -1.78 3.36
N LYS A 110 24.10 -2.97 3.63
CA LYS A 110 24.66 -3.93 4.61
C LYS A 110 26.11 -4.32 4.30
N SER A 111 26.38 -4.82 3.09
CA SER A 111 27.73 -5.19 2.64
C SER A 111 28.67 -3.98 2.58
N THR A 112 28.13 -2.82 2.20
CA THR A 112 28.84 -1.53 2.19
C THR A 112 29.33 -1.17 3.60
N LEU A 113 28.47 -1.34 4.62
CA LEU A 113 28.84 -1.14 6.02
C LEU A 113 29.87 -2.17 6.50
N ALA A 114 29.71 -3.44 6.14
CA ALA A 114 30.66 -4.49 6.50
C ALA A 114 32.08 -4.20 5.96
N LYS A 115 32.18 -3.76 4.70
CA LYS A 115 33.44 -3.32 4.08
C LYS A 115 34.01 -2.07 4.76
N GLU A 116 33.17 -1.11 5.13
CA GLU A 116 33.58 0.12 5.82
C GLU A 116 34.15 -0.16 7.22
N LEU A 117 33.55 -1.09 7.97
CA LEU A 117 34.11 -1.53 9.25
C LEU A 117 35.51 -2.13 9.07
N THR A 118 35.70 -2.96 8.04
CA THR A 118 37.03 -3.49 7.70
C THR A 118 38.01 -2.37 7.36
N LEU A 119 37.62 -1.41 6.51
CA LEU A 119 38.48 -0.27 6.13
C LEU A 119 38.84 0.64 7.30
N ARG A 120 37.93 0.85 8.25
CA ARG A 120 38.20 1.62 9.48
C ARG A 120 39.21 0.93 10.38
N TRP A 121 39.16 -0.41 10.46
CA TRP A 121 40.19 -1.18 11.13
C TRP A 121 41.54 -1.09 10.39
N VAL A 122 41.55 -1.21 9.06
CA VAL A 122 42.76 -1.04 8.24
C VAL A 122 43.42 0.31 8.50
N ARG A 123 42.64 1.40 8.45
CA ARG A 123 43.12 2.78 8.62
C ARG A 123 43.28 3.20 10.08
N GLN A 124 42.96 2.32 11.04
CA GLN A 124 43.00 2.60 12.47
C GLN A 124 42.15 3.81 12.91
N THR A 125 41.06 4.11 12.21
CA THR A 125 40.24 5.32 12.46
C THR A 125 39.11 5.11 13.46
N ASP A 126 38.93 3.90 13.98
CA ASP A 126 37.82 3.56 14.89
C ASP A 126 38.33 2.96 16.20
N LYS A 127 38.00 3.63 17.30
CA LYS A 127 38.48 3.28 18.65
C LYS A 127 38.14 1.85 19.06
N TYR A 128 36.96 1.34 18.71
CA TYR A 128 36.54 0.00 19.14
C TYR A 128 37.09 -1.08 18.23
N LEU A 129 37.15 -0.83 16.92
CA LEU A 129 37.79 -1.73 15.96
C LEU A 129 39.28 -1.91 16.28
N ASN A 130 39.97 -0.86 16.72
CA ASN A 130 41.38 -0.91 17.08
C ASN A 130 41.68 -1.83 18.29
N ASN A 131 40.67 -2.24 19.06
CA ASN A 131 40.84 -3.24 20.13
C ASN A 131 41.00 -4.67 19.59
N PHE A 132 40.72 -4.91 18.30
CA PHE A 132 40.87 -6.20 17.66
C PHE A 132 42.22 -6.31 16.96
N ARG A 133 42.98 -7.35 17.30
CA ARG A 133 44.26 -7.67 16.67
C ARG A 133 44.06 -8.06 15.21
N VAL A 134 43.03 -8.85 14.94
CA VAL A 134 42.71 -9.38 13.61
C VAL A 134 41.23 -9.18 13.32
N VAL A 135 40.91 -8.67 12.13
CA VAL A 135 39.55 -8.65 11.58
C VAL A 135 39.52 -9.56 10.36
N ILE A 136 38.59 -10.52 10.34
CA ILE A 136 38.41 -11.48 9.24
C ILE A 136 37.07 -11.21 8.59
N PHE A 137 37.09 -10.76 7.34
CA PHE A 137 35.91 -10.48 6.54
C PHE A 137 35.58 -11.64 5.60
N ILE A 138 34.39 -12.25 5.76
CA ILE A 138 33.92 -13.42 5.02
C ILE A 138 32.59 -13.10 4.34
N THR A 139 32.54 -13.19 3.02
CA THR A 139 31.29 -13.09 2.25
C THR A 139 30.65 -14.46 2.09
N LEU A 140 29.47 -14.66 2.67
CA LEU A 140 28.80 -15.95 2.76
C LEU A 140 28.15 -16.42 1.45
N ARG A 141 27.88 -15.52 0.51
CA ARG A 141 27.48 -15.85 -0.88
C ARG A 141 28.50 -16.69 -1.66
N LEU A 142 29.75 -16.73 -1.23
CA LEU A 142 30.80 -17.45 -1.96
C LEU A 142 30.80 -18.94 -1.60
N GLU A 143 30.66 -19.79 -2.62
CA GLU A 143 30.63 -21.25 -2.45
C GLU A 143 31.87 -21.80 -1.72
N ILE A 144 33.05 -21.22 -1.96
CA ILE A 144 34.28 -21.64 -1.27
C ILE A 144 34.17 -21.49 0.25
N ASN A 145 33.56 -20.39 0.72
CA ASN A 145 33.31 -20.19 2.13
C ASN A 145 32.24 -21.17 2.62
N GLN A 146 31.20 -21.42 1.82
CA GLN A 146 30.14 -22.38 2.15
C GLN A 146 30.63 -23.83 2.29
N LYS A 147 31.72 -24.20 1.60
CA LYS A 147 32.37 -25.50 1.70
C LYS A 147 33.24 -25.65 2.96
N ALA A 148 33.50 -24.57 3.70
CA ALA A 148 34.30 -24.59 4.92
C ALA A 148 33.72 -25.54 5.97
N LYS A 149 34.57 -26.41 6.51
CA LYS A 149 34.20 -27.37 7.56
C LYS A 149 34.75 -26.96 8.92
N THR A 150 35.84 -26.20 8.91
CA THR A 150 36.59 -25.74 10.07
C THR A 150 36.75 -24.22 10.03
N PHE A 151 37.17 -23.59 11.14
CA PHE A 151 37.41 -22.15 11.12
C PHE A 151 38.74 -21.83 10.42
N GLU A 152 39.67 -22.79 10.39
CA GLU A 152 40.93 -22.70 9.68
C GLU A 152 40.69 -22.50 8.16
N ASP A 153 39.66 -23.13 7.60
CA ASP A 153 39.23 -22.98 6.20
C ASP A 153 38.75 -21.55 5.87
N LEU A 154 38.37 -20.76 6.90
CA LEU A 154 37.90 -19.39 6.76
C LEU A 154 39.01 -18.35 6.96
N LEU A 155 40.25 -18.76 7.26
CA LEU A 155 41.37 -17.81 7.36
C LEU A 155 41.75 -17.31 5.96
N ILE A 156 42.01 -16.01 5.86
CA ILE A 156 42.46 -15.40 4.61
C ILE A 156 43.93 -15.78 4.40
N PHE A 157 44.23 -16.30 3.22
CA PHE A 157 45.58 -16.73 2.87
C PHE A 157 46.51 -15.52 2.68
N VAL A 158 47.68 -15.60 3.28
CA VAL A 158 48.72 -14.59 3.19
C VAL A 158 50.02 -15.27 2.75
N GLU A 159 50.64 -14.77 1.68
CA GLU A 159 51.87 -15.33 1.16
C GLU A 159 53.00 -15.26 2.18
N ASN A 160 53.89 -16.25 2.17
CA ASN A 160 55.04 -16.35 3.07
C ASN A 160 54.70 -16.46 4.58
N MET A 161 53.44 -16.72 4.95
CA MET A 161 53.02 -16.94 6.33
C MET A 161 52.63 -18.40 6.61
N ASN A 162 52.96 -18.89 7.81
CA ASN A 162 52.54 -20.22 8.26
C ASN A 162 51.09 -20.18 8.79
N MET A 163 50.12 -20.39 7.90
CA MET A 163 48.69 -20.35 8.23
C MET A 163 48.28 -21.35 9.32
N THR A 164 48.97 -22.49 9.43
CA THR A 164 48.74 -23.48 10.50
C THR A 164 49.12 -22.92 11.87
N GLU A 165 50.23 -22.18 11.95
CA GLU A 165 50.64 -21.51 13.19
C GLU A 165 49.65 -20.42 13.59
N ILE A 166 49.19 -19.62 12.62
CA ILE A 166 48.16 -18.59 12.85
C ILE A 166 46.86 -19.21 13.39
N ALA A 167 46.39 -20.28 12.75
CA ALA A 167 45.23 -21.04 13.22
C ALA A 167 45.40 -21.55 14.67
N LEU A 168 46.57 -22.11 15.00
CA LEU A 168 46.88 -22.58 16.34
C LEU A 168 46.86 -21.46 17.38
N LEU A 169 47.41 -20.28 17.05
CA LEU A 169 47.40 -19.10 17.92
C LEU A 169 45.97 -18.63 18.20
N ILE A 170 45.14 -18.50 17.16
CA ILE A 170 43.73 -18.13 17.28
C ILE A 170 42.98 -19.15 18.15
N LYS A 171 43.19 -20.45 17.91
CA LYS A 171 42.55 -21.55 18.65
C LYS A 171 42.93 -21.57 20.12
N ARG A 172 44.23 -21.44 20.43
CA ARG A 172 44.75 -21.37 21.81
C ARG A 172 44.17 -20.18 22.59
N ALA A 173 44.04 -19.04 21.93
CA ALA A 173 43.41 -17.85 22.50
C ALA A 173 41.87 -17.94 22.59
N ARG A 174 41.26 -19.02 22.09
CA ARG A 174 39.81 -19.16 21.89
C ARG A 174 39.23 -18.00 21.09
N GLY A 175 40.00 -17.42 20.18
CA GLY A 175 39.62 -16.26 19.35
C GLY A 175 39.63 -14.90 20.04
N ALA A 176 40.26 -14.79 21.23
CA ALA A 176 40.41 -13.48 21.88
C ALA A 176 41.18 -12.50 20.97
N GLY A 177 40.63 -11.28 20.80
CA GLY A 177 41.19 -10.27 19.90
C GLY A 177 40.86 -10.46 18.42
N VAL A 178 40.05 -11.45 18.04
CA VAL A 178 39.59 -11.68 16.66
C VAL A 178 38.14 -11.20 16.50
N LEU A 179 37.89 -10.43 15.43
CA LEU A 179 36.57 -10.04 14.96
C LEU A 179 36.27 -10.77 13.64
N TRP A 180 35.14 -11.48 13.59
CA TRP A 180 34.62 -12.07 12.36
C TRP A 180 33.50 -11.20 11.82
N ILE A 181 33.57 -10.82 10.55
CA ILE A 181 32.49 -10.13 9.83
C ILE A 181 31.96 -11.08 8.76
N LEU A 182 30.80 -11.65 9.02
CA LEU A 182 30.11 -12.59 8.14
C LEU A 182 29.02 -11.84 7.35
N ASP A 183 29.30 -11.54 6.08
CA ASP A 183 28.42 -10.76 5.22
C ASP A 183 27.50 -11.65 4.38
N GLY A 184 26.18 -11.45 4.48
CA GLY A 184 25.18 -12.12 3.63
C GLY A 184 24.69 -13.46 4.16
N PHE A 185 24.30 -13.56 5.43
CA PHE A 185 23.78 -14.83 5.99
C PHE A 185 22.57 -15.36 5.24
N ASP A 186 21.70 -14.49 4.73
CA ASP A 186 20.55 -14.88 3.89
C ASP A 186 20.94 -15.64 2.61
N GLU A 187 22.19 -15.50 2.16
CA GLU A 187 22.72 -16.08 0.94
C GLU A 187 23.34 -17.47 1.17
N LEU A 188 23.40 -17.95 2.43
CA LEU A 188 23.80 -19.32 2.73
C LEU A 188 22.71 -20.33 2.31
N PRO A 189 23.10 -21.49 1.76
CA PRO A 189 22.21 -22.62 1.54
C PRO A 189 21.42 -22.98 2.81
N HIS A 190 20.15 -23.36 2.64
CA HIS A 190 19.24 -23.64 3.75
C HIS A 190 19.82 -24.66 4.75
N HIS A 191 20.51 -25.69 4.26
CA HIS A 191 21.13 -26.71 5.10
C HIS A 191 22.31 -26.17 5.95
N LEU A 192 22.99 -25.10 5.53
CA LEU A 192 24.07 -24.47 6.31
C LEU A 192 23.54 -23.44 7.31
N ARG A 193 22.41 -22.79 7.02
CA ARG A 193 21.74 -21.85 7.95
C ARG A 193 21.06 -22.55 9.11
N ASN A 194 20.50 -23.73 8.87
CA ASN A 194 19.67 -24.45 9.84
C ASN A 194 20.35 -25.65 10.49
N SER A 195 21.60 -25.94 10.11
CA SER A 195 22.37 -27.01 10.76
C SER A 195 23.18 -26.47 11.94
N SER A 196 22.97 -27.05 13.12
CA SER A 196 23.81 -26.81 14.31
C SER A 196 25.25 -27.29 14.13
N THR A 197 25.53 -28.14 13.14
CA THR A 197 26.88 -28.62 12.85
C THR A 197 27.66 -27.69 11.92
N SER A 198 26.98 -26.74 11.26
CA SER A 198 27.55 -25.72 10.40
C SER A 198 28.57 -24.86 11.13
N ILE A 199 29.73 -24.61 10.49
CA ILE A 199 30.80 -23.81 11.09
C ILE A 199 30.35 -22.38 11.41
N PHE A 200 29.51 -21.80 10.55
CA PHE A 200 28.96 -20.45 10.74
C PHE A 200 28.07 -20.37 11.97
N ILE A 201 27.18 -21.35 12.15
CA ILE A 201 26.29 -21.40 13.32
C ILE A 201 27.10 -21.62 14.60
N LYS A 202 28.12 -22.49 14.57
CA LYS A 202 29.03 -22.70 15.71
C LYS A 202 29.81 -21.44 16.08
N LEU A 203 30.31 -20.67 15.10
CA LEU A 203 30.95 -19.37 15.35
C LEU A 203 29.97 -18.36 15.95
N ILE A 204 28.78 -18.22 15.37
CA ILE A 204 27.74 -17.28 15.82
C ILE A 204 27.29 -17.59 17.25
N ARG A 205 27.08 -18.87 17.58
CA ARG A 205 26.73 -19.33 18.94
C ARG A 205 27.92 -19.28 19.91
N GLY A 206 29.14 -19.14 19.41
CA GLY A 206 30.35 -19.24 20.23
C GLY A 206 30.65 -20.66 20.72
N ASP A 207 30.08 -21.69 20.09
CA ASP A 207 30.40 -23.10 20.34
C ASP A 207 31.89 -23.37 20.02
N ILE A 208 32.44 -22.60 19.09
CA ILE A 208 33.87 -22.51 18.79
C ILE A 208 34.35 -21.06 18.90
N LEU A 209 35.62 -20.90 19.25
CA LEU A 209 36.26 -19.58 19.42
C LEU A 209 35.42 -18.61 20.27
N SER A 210 34.95 -19.08 21.44
CA SER A 210 33.97 -18.40 22.31
C SER A 210 34.38 -17.01 22.81
N LYS A 211 35.66 -16.61 22.65
CA LYS A 211 36.15 -15.27 22.97
C LYS A 211 36.28 -14.37 21.74
N SER A 212 35.78 -14.78 20.56
CA SER A 212 35.69 -13.91 19.38
C SER A 212 34.48 -13.01 19.46
N THR A 213 34.52 -11.92 18.70
CA THR A 213 33.31 -11.14 18.39
C THR A 213 32.89 -11.46 16.96
N VAL A 214 31.59 -11.60 16.71
CA VAL A 214 31.04 -11.92 15.39
C VAL A 214 30.01 -10.86 15.00
N ILE A 215 30.18 -10.26 13.83
CA ILE A 215 29.17 -9.43 13.16
C ILE A 215 28.57 -10.27 12.04
N VAL A 216 27.25 -10.33 11.95
CA VAL A 216 26.53 -10.98 10.85
C VAL A 216 25.64 -9.96 10.17
N THR A 217 25.69 -9.88 8.84
CA THR A 217 24.71 -9.13 8.06
C THR A 217 23.69 -10.08 7.44
N SER A 218 22.41 -9.69 7.39
CA SER A 218 21.36 -10.52 6.79
C SER A 218 20.12 -9.71 6.37
N ARG A 219 19.25 -10.28 5.54
CA ARG A 219 17.87 -9.78 5.34
C ARG A 219 16.95 -10.23 6.48
N HIS A 220 15.94 -9.41 6.82
CA HIS A 220 14.94 -9.73 7.85
C HIS A 220 14.32 -11.13 7.70
N ALA A 221 14.08 -11.59 6.47
CA ALA A 221 13.47 -12.89 6.19
C ALA A 221 14.34 -14.10 6.60
N ALA A 222 15.64 -13.91 6.85
CA ALA A 222 16.58 -14.98 7.20
C ALA A 222 17.15 -14.84 8.62
N THR A 223 16.71 -13.86 9.40
CA THR A 223 17.25 -13.57 10.74
C THR A 223 16.55 -14.28 11.88
N ASP A 224 15.37 -14.86 11.65
CA ASP A 224 14.59 -15.50 12.73
C ASP A 224 15.40 -16.54 13.53
N PRO A 225 16.20 -17.44 12.90
CA PRO A 225 17.04 -18.36 13.65
C PRO A 225 18.12 -17.65 14.46
N LEU A 226 18.69 -16.56 13.94
CA LEU A 226 19.78 -15.81 14.56
C LEU A 226 19.33 -15.02 15.78
N ARG A 227 18.09 -14.51 15.77
CA ARG A 227 17.49 -13.80 16.90
C ARG A 227 17.42 -14.67 18.16
N THR A 228 17.37 -16.00 18.01
CA THR A 228 17.40 -16.94 19.15
C THR A 228 18.76 -17.06 19.83
N TYR A 229 19.84 -16.57 19.21
CA TYR A 229 21.20 -16.60 19.75
C TYR A 229 21.66 -15.28 20.37
N LEU A 230 20.78 -14.27 20.40
CA LEU A 230 21.05 -12.99 21.02
C LEU A 230 21.00 -13.14 22.55
N GLU A 231 22.10 -12.80 23.20
CA GLU A 231 22.22 -12.76 24.67
C GLU A 231 22.47 -11.33 25.17
N ASP A 232 22.75 -11.15 26.47
CA ASP A 232 22.95 -9.82 27.08
C ASP A 232 24.24 -9.12 26.58
N ASP A 233 25.14 -9.87 25.94
CA ASP A 233 26.36 -9.39 25.30
C ASP A 233 26.23 -9.25 23.77
N SER A 234 24.99 -9.17 23.29
CA SER A 234 24.65 -9.09 21.86
C SER A 234 23.92 -7.81 21.47
N LYS A 235 23.99 -7.43 20.18
CA LYS A 235 23.25 -6.31 19.60
C LYS A 235 22.44 -6.72 18.38
N LEU A 236 21.24 -6.17 18.27
CA LEU A 236 20.45 -6.17 17.04
C LEU A 236 20.44 -4.76 16.45
N ILE A 237 20.79 -4.66 15.17
CA ILE A 237 20.95 -3.41 14.45
C ILE A 237 20.10 -3.48 13.19
N ALA A 238 19.22 -2.49 12.98
CA ALA A 238 18.41 -2.37 11.77
C ALA A 238 18.91 -1.19 10.92
N LEU A 239 19.28 -1.46 9.67
CA LEU A 239 19.62 -0.43 8.70
C LEU A 239 18.36 0.12 8.02
N LYS A 240 18.16 1.43 8.14
CA LYS A 240 17.01 2.16 7.58
C LYS A 240 17.30 2.91 6.28
N GLY A 241 18.57 3.02 5.87
CA GLY A 241 18.98 3.76 4.68
C GLY A 241 19.17 5.25 4.95
N PHE A 242 18.93 6.08 3.93
CA PHE A 242 19.08 7.53 3.97
C PHE A 242 17.82 8.24 4.48
N GLY A 243 18.01 9.22 5.34
CA GLY A 243 17.03 10.28 5.56
C GLY A 243 17.15 11.38 4.51
N SER A 244 16.27 12.38 4.58
CA SER A 244 16.26 13.50 3.63
C SER A 244 17.59 14.27 3.60
N ASN A 245 18.26 14.41 4.74
CA ASN A 245 19.57 15.07 4.82
C ASN A 245 20.67 14.22 4.18
N GLU A 246 20.71 12.92 4.47
CA GLU A 246 21.69 11.98 3.91
C GLU A 246 21.55 11.85 2.39
N THR A 247 20.32 11.82 1.87
CA THR A 247 20.04 11.88 0.42
C THR A 247 20.64 13.12 -0.23
N MET A 248 20.49 14.29 0.40
CA MET A 248 21.04 15.54 -0.13
C MET A 248 22.56 15.61 -0.02
N GLN A 249 23.16 15.06 1.04
CA GLN A 249 24.61 14.92 1.15
C GLN A 249 25.15 13.98 0.07
N TYR A 250 24.43 12.90 -0.25
CA TYR A 250 24.75 12.00 -1.35
C TYR A 250 24.73 12.70 -2.70
N ALA A 251 23.61 13.34 -3.03
CA ALA A 251 23.49 14.12 -4.25
C ALA A 251 24.59 15.19 -4.37
N SER A 252 24.87 15.94 -3.29
CA SER A 252 25.90 16.99 -3.28
C SER A 252 27.29 16.44 -3.59
N LYS A 253 27.69 15.34 -2.95
CA LYS A 253 28.99 14.71 -3.24
C LYS A 253 29.03 14.08 -4.62
N TYR A 254 27.91 13.54 -5.10
CA TYR A 254 27.80 12.87 -6.39
C TYR A 254 27.96 13.88 -7.53
N PHE A 255 27.13 14.93 -7.53
CA PHE A 255 27.12 15.93 -8.59
C PHE A 255 28.28 16.92 -8.49
N LYS A 256 28.80 17.17 -7.28
CA LYS A 256 29.82 18.20 -6.99
C LYS A 256 29.45 19.58 -7.56
N ASN A 257 28.15 19.83 -7.68
CA ASN A 257 27.57 21.05 -8.27
C ASN A 257 26.29 21.39 -7.50
N GLU A 258 26.29 22.55 -6.82
CA GLU A 258 25.17 22.98 -5.97
C GLU A 258 23.90 23.27 -6.77
N LYS A 259 24.01 23.79 -8.00
CA LYS A 259 22.86 24.09 -8.86
C LYS A 259 22.14 22.79 -9.24
N VAL A 260 22.88 21.82 -9.77
CA VAL A 260 22.34 20.48 -10.12
C VAL A 260 21.77 19.78 -8.88
N THR A 261 22.43 19.90 -7.74
CA THR A 261 21.93 19.34 -6.47
C THR A 261 20.61 19.97 -6.03
N SER A 262 20.45 21.28 -6.20
CA SER A 262 19.21 22.00 -5.89
C SER A 262 18.07 21.64 -6.83
N GLU A 263 18.37 21.47 -8.13
CA GLU A 263 17.43 21.00 -9.15
C GLU A 263 17.00 19.56 -8.87
N PHE A 264 17.92 18.68 -8.50
CA PHE A 264 17.61 17.31 -8.08
C PHE A 264 16.62 17.30 -6.92
N ARG A 265 16.85 18.15 -5.90
CA ARG A 265 15.93 18.32 -4.76
C ARG A 265 14.55 18.77 -5.19
N SER A 266 14.49 19.79 -6.04
CA SER A 266 13.23 20.30 -6.60
C SER A 266 12.49 19.23 -7.41
N TYR A 267 13.23 18.40 -8.15
CA TYR A 267 12.67 17.33 -8.96
C TYR A 267 12.07 16.20 -8.11
N TYR A 268 12.86 15.56 -7.24
CA TYR A 268 12.33 14.40 -6.48
C TYR A 268 11.29 14.81 -5.44
N SER A 269 11.37 16.00 -4.85
CA SER A 269 10.42 16.44 -3.81
C SER A 269 8.98 16.61 -4.33
N ARG A 270 8.82 16.80 -5.66
CA ARG A 270 7.52 16.85 -6.33
C ARG A 270 6.93 15.47 -6.63
N ASN A 271 7.74 14.40 -6.55
CA ASN A 271 7.34 13.04 -6.90
C ASN A 271 7.51 12.11 -5.69
N SER A 272 6.40 11.79 -5.01
CA SER A 272 6.41 10.93 -3.82
C SER A 272 6.98 9.53 -4.09
N MET A 273 6.84 9.02 -5.32
CA MET A 273 7.42 7.74 -5.72
C MET A 273 8.94 7.82 -5.64
N ILE A 274 9.54 8.79 -6.34
CA ILE A 274 10.99 8.98 -6.37
C ILE A 274 11.49 9.29 -4.96
N GLU A 275 10.86 10.24 -4.25
CA GLU A 275 11.21 10.59 -2.88
C GLU A 275 11.23 9.36 -1.96
N SER A 276 10.22 8.49 -2.06
CA SER A 276 10.18 7.25 -1.28
C SER A 276 11.27 6.27 -1.67
N MET A 277 11.74 6.25 -2.91
CA MET A 277 12.81 5.36 -3.35
C MET A 277 14.18 5.80 -2.84
N LEU A 278 14.42 7.11 -2.69
CA LEU A 278 15.74 7.67 -2.36
C LEU A 278 16.24 7.30 -0.95
N HIS A 279 15.37 6.80 -0.06
CA HIS A 279 15.82 6.25 1.22
C HIS A 279 16.75 5.04 1.01
N ASN A 280 16.58 4.28 -0.08
CA ASN A 280 17.46 3.19 -0.43
C ASN A 280 18.69 3.75 -1.16
N PRO A 281 19.92 3.60 -0.62
CA PRO A 281 21.13 4.16 -1.22
C PRO A 281 21.36 3.75 -2.67
N MET A 282 21.01 2.50 -3.05
CA MET A 282 21.17 2.05 -4.42
C MET A 282 20.20 2.76 -5.37
N ASN A 283 18.94 2.96 -4.96
CA ASN A 283 18.00 3.75 -5.76
C ASN A 283 18.40 5.22 -5.82
N CYS A 284 18.94 5.78 -4.72
CA CYS A 284 19.47 7.14 -4.71
C CYS A 284 20.63 7.30 -5.69
N PHE A 285 21.55 6.33 -5.73
CA PHE A 285 22.61 6.25 -6.71
C PHE A 285 22.06 6.20 -8.16
N ILE A 286 21.15 5.26 -8.46
CA ILE A 286 20.53 5.13 -9.80
C ILE A 286 19.90 6.46 -10.22
N MET A 287 19.12 7.08 -9.32
CA MET A 287 18.47 8.36 -9.59
C MET A 287 19.47 9.48 -9.86
N CYS A 288 20.58 9.56 -9.12
CA CYS A 288 21.63 10.56 -9.38
C CYS A 288 22.28 10.33 -10.76
N THR A 289 22.58 9.07 -11.10
CA THR A 289 23.18 8.69 -12.39
C THR A 289 22.32 9.06 -13.59
N ILE A 290 21.00 8.87 -13.49
CA ILE A 290 20.09 9.21 -14.58
C ILE A 290 19.69 10.69 -14.57
N PHE A 291 19.79 11.41 -13.46
CA PHE A 291 19.28 12.78 -13.36
C PHE A 291 19.95 13.74 -14.33
N LYS A 292 21.29 13.80 -14.36
CA LYS A 292 21.98 14.68 -15.33
C LYS A 292 21.79 14.18 -16.76
N SER A 293 22.15 12.91 -17.01
CA SER A 293 22.19 12.31 -18.35
C SER A 293 20.83 12.14 -19.04
N PHE A 294 19.71 12.22 -18.30
CA PHE A 294 18.37 12.05 -18.84
C PHE A 294 17.45 13.24 -18.59
N ILE A 295 17.40 13.76 -17.36
CA ILE A 295 16.40 14.75 -16.97
C ILE A 295 16.86 16.14 -17.37
N ILE A 296 18.09 16.52 -17.02
CA ILE A 296 18.65 17.84 -17.36
C ILE A 296 18.96 17.91 -18.86
N ASP A 297 19.73 16.96 -19.38
CA ASP A 297 20.26 17.06 -20.76
C ASP A 297 19.17 16.98 -21.85
N ASN A 298 17.99 16.41 -21.54
CA ASN A 298 16.86 16.30 -22.48
C ASN A 298 15.69 17.23 -22.15
N ASP A 299 15.86 18.19 -21.24
CA ASP A 299 14.81 19.12 -20.78
C ASP A 299 13.48 18.42 -20.44
N LYS A 300 13.58 17.23 -19.83
CA LYS A 300 12.41 16.43 -19.48
C LYS A 300 11.84 16.93 -18.17
N GLU A 301 10.94 17.91 -18.25
CA GLU A 301 10.05 18.28 -17.14
C GLU A 301 9.03 17.17 -16.81
N GLN A 302 8.97 16.11 -17.61
CA GLN A 302 7.96 15.06 -17.54
C GLN A 302 8.22 14.03 -16.44
N VAL A 303 7.09 13.46 -16.03
CA VAL A 303 6.96 12.23 -15.26
C VAL A 303 7.89 11.15 -15.77
N ILE A 304 8.72 10.61 -14.90
CA ILE A 304 9.42 9.35 -15.17
C ILE A 304 8.74 8.23 -14.39
N THR A 305 8.38 7.15 -15.08
CA THR A 305 7.86 5.93 -14.46
C THR A 305 9.01 5.08 -13.91
N PHE A 306 8.70 4.05 -13.11
CA PHE A 306 9.73 3.14 -12.62
C PHE A 306 10.44 2.42 -13.77
N THR A 307 9.67 2.00 -14.77
CA THR A 307 10.22 1.33 -15.95
C THR A 307 11.12 2.25 -16.74
N GLU A 308 10.75 3.52 -16.90
CA GLU A 308 11.58 4.50 -17.63
C GLU A 308 12.91 4.79 -16.91
N ILE A 309 12.91 4.88 -15.57
CA ILE A 309 14.12 4.98 -14.74
C ILE A 309 15.08 3.83 -15.06
N TYR A 310 14.58 2.59 -15.03
CA TYR A 310 15.40 1.40 -15.24
C TYR A 310 15.79 1.19 -16.71
N ASN A 311 14.93 1.56 -17.65
CA ASN A 311 15.26 1.58 -19.07
C ASN A 311 16.44 2.53 -19.35
N HIS A 312 16.42 3.74 -18.78
CA HIS A 312 17.56 4.64 -18.91
C HIS A 312 18.80 4.12 -18.18
N TYR A 313 18.63 3.55 -16.99
CA TYR A 313 19.76 2.99 -16.24
C TYR A 313 20.46 1.87 -17.02
N VAL A 314 19.71 0.94 -17.62
CA VAL A 314 20.28 -0.12 -18.47
C VAL A 314 21.03 0.44 -19.69
N ARG A 315 20.51 1.50 -20.32
CA ARG A 315 21.22 2.21 -21.41
C ARG A 315 22.54 2.80 -20.93
N VAL A 316 22.57 3.40 -19.73
CA VAL A 316 23.81 3.92 -19.13
C VAL A 316 24.82 2.81 -18.84
N LEU A 317 24.37 1.67 -18.30
CA LEU A 317 25.24 0.52 -18.05
C LEU A 317 25.86 -0.04 -19.33
N LEU A 318 25.05 -0.20 -20.40
CA LEU A 318 25.56 -0.67 -21.68
C LEU A 318 26.50 0.36 -22.33
N LYS A 319 26.15 1.64 -22.29
CA LYS A 319 27.03 2.73 -22.74
C LYS A 319 28.39 2.69 -22.04
N ARG A 320 28.38 2.45 -20.72
CA ARG A 320 29.61 2.31 -19.93
C ARG A 320 30.39 1.07 -20.33
N HIS A 321 29.73 -0.07 -20.53
CA HIS A 321 30.38 -1.30 -20.99
C HIS A 321 31.16 -1.10 -22.29
N LEU A 322 30.60 -0.36 -23.25
CA LEU A 322 31.25 -0.08 -24.54
C LEU A 322 32.52 0.75 -24.41
N ILE A 323 32.47 1.78 -23.55
CA ILE A 323 33.63 2.61 -23.23
C ILE A 323 34.69 1.75 -22.55
N ASP A 324 34.28 0.97 -21.57
CA ASP A 324 35.16 0.14 -20.76
C ASP A 324 35.85 -0.95 -21.58
N ALA A 325 35.17 -1.54 -22.55
CA ALA A 325 35.74 -2.58 -23.40
C ALA A 325 36.64 -2.03 -24.52
N ASN A 326 36.84 -0.70 -24.59
CA ASN A 326 37.54 -0.01 -25.69
C ASN A 326 36.97 -0.38 -27.08
N LEU A 327 35.69 -0.77 -27.15
CA LEU A 327 35.05 -1.23 -28.40
C LEU A 327 34.62 -0.06 -29.29
N THR A 328 34.74 1.17 -28.79
CA THR A 328 34.65 2.39 -29.58
C THR A 328 35.99 3.12 -29.46
N ASN A 329 36.63 3.46 -30.58
CA ASN A 329 37.88 4.26 -30.63
C ASN A 329 37.69 5.72 -30.16
N LEU A 330 36.61 5.99 -29.43
CA LEU A 330 36.12 7.33 -29.13
C LEU A 330 35.82 7.39 -27.64
N THR A 331 36.54 8.27 -26.95
CA THR A 331 36.20 8.72 -25.59
C THR A 331 34.79 9.35 -25.51
N ASN A 332 34.14 9.59 -26.66
CA ASN A 332 32.76 9.99 -26.81
C ASN A 332 32.02 9.03 -27.75
N ILE A 333 31.03 8.30 -27.23
CA ILE A 333 30.10 7.57 -28.08
C ILE A 333 29.32 8.59 -28.92
N THR A 334 29.61 8.65 -30.22
CA THR A 334 29.04 9.62 -31.17
C THR A 334 27.65 9.23 -31.69
N TYR A 335 27.18 8.02 -31.38
CA TYR A 335 25.84 7.55 -31.77
C TYR A 335 24.86 7.69 -30.60
N GLU A 336 23.62 8.07 -30.91
CA GLU A 336 22.53 8.07 -29.93
C GLU A 336 22.14 6.63 -29.57
N MET A 337 22.16 6.31 -28.27
CA MET A 337 21.66 5.03 -27.78
C MET A 337 20.18 4.87 -28.12
N PRO A 338 19.73 3.66 -28.54
CA PRO A 338 18.32 3.35 -28.75
C PRO A 338 17.46 3.87 -27.59
N SER A 339 16.24 4.33 -27.87
CA SER A 339 15.33 4.86 -26.85
C SER A 339 14.98 3.83 -25.77
N HIS A 340 15.03 2.54 -26.11
CA HIS A 340 14.88 1.42 -25.21
C HIS A 340 15.75 0.21 -25.63
N LEU A 341 16.07 -0.67 -24.69
CA LEU A 341 16.84 -1.91 -24.91
C LEU A 341 16.03 -3.12 -24.41
N ILE A 342 15.05 -3.53 -25.20
CA ILE A 342 14.03 -4.51 -24.83
C ILE A 342 14.04 -5.69 -25.80
N GLN A 343 14.04 -5.43 -27.11
CA GLN A 343 13.90 -6.45 -28.16
C GLN A 343 15.14 -6.52 -29.04
N LYS A 344 15.28 -7.60 -29.81
CA LYS A 344 16.40 -7.78 -30.74
C LYS A 344 16.58 -6.61 -31.70
N ILE A 345 15.47 -6.02 -32.16
CA ILE A 345 15.47 -4.88 -33.08
C ILE A 345 16.17 -3.64 -32.50
N ASP A 346 16.17 -3.48 -31.16
CA ASP A 346 16.83 -2.37 -30.48
C ASP A 346 18.36 -2.45 -30.56
N PHE A 347 18.88 -3.64 -30.85
CA PHE A 347 20.31 -3.92 -30.99
C PHE A 347 20.74 -3.99 -32.47
N ASN A 348 19.91 -3.56 -33.42
CA ASN A 348 20.27 -3.60 -34.85
C ASN A 348 21.35 -2.59 -35.26
N TYR A 349 21.75 -1.69 -34.36
CA TYR A 349 22.90 -0.80 -34.58
C TYR A 349 24.18 -1.65 -34.69
N PRO A 350 25.07 -1.39 -35.67
CA PRO A 350 26.30 -2.15 -35.86
C PRO A 350 27.16 -2.27 -34.59
N GLU A 351 27.18 -1.22 -33.77
CA GLU A 351 27.92 -1.15 -32.51
C GLU A 351 27.28 -1.98 -31.39
N LEU A 352 26.00 -2.39 -31.53
CA LEU A 352 25.24 -3.09 -30.50
C LEU A 352 24.90 -4.54 -30.85
N SER A 353 24.97 -4.94 -32.13
CA SER A 353 24.42 -6.20 -32.61
C SER A 353 24.98 -7.45 -31.91
N ASP A 354 26.25 -7.41 -31.53
CA ASP A 354 26.92 -8.54 -30.90
C ASP A 354 26.50 -8.75 -29.43
N PHE A 355 25.94 -7.72 -28.79
CA PHE A 355 25.56 -7.78 -27.37
C PHE A 355 24.16 -8.34 -27.13
N TRP A 356 23.29 -8.40 -28.14
CA TRP A 356 21.93 -8.93 -27.96
C TRP A 356 21.94 -10.34 -27.36
N LYS A 357 22.85 -11.20 -27.81
CA LYS A 357 22.95 -12.59 -27.34
C LYS A 357 23.20 -12.64 -25.83
N ASP A 358 24.17 -11.87 -25.35
CA ASP A 358 24.53 -11.82 -23.93
C ASP A 358 23.44 -11.11 -23.13
N PHE A 359 22.91 -9.99 -23.61
CA PHE A 359 21.83 -9.25 -22.97
C PHE A 359 20.57 -10.11 -22.79
N TYR A 360 20.15 -10.80 -23.86
CA TYR A 360 19.03 -11.72 -23.82
C TYR A 360 19.28 -12.89 -22.87
N TYR A 361 20.50 -13.44 -22.86
CA TYR A 361 20.86 -14.50 -21.91
C TYR A 361 20.79 -14.03 -20.45
N LEU A 362 21.31 -12.83 -20.15
CA LEU A 362 21.19 -12.23 -18.82
C LEU A 362 19.72 -12.01 -18.43
N SER A 363 18.86 -11.56 -19.36
CA SER A 363 17.42 -11.43 -19.11
C SER A 363 16.75 -12.76 -18.72
N ARG A 364 17.14 -13.85 -19.40
CA ARG A 364 16.67 -15.20 -19.08
C ARG A 364 17.15 -15.66 -17.72
N MET A 365 18.43 -15.44 -17.38
CA MET A 365 18.97 -15.77 -16.06
C MET A 365 18.27 -14.99 -14.97
N ALA A 366 17.97 -13.71 -15.21
CA ALA A 366 17.22 -12.88 -14.31
C ALA A 366 15.80 -13.45 -14.05
N TYR A 367 15.07 -13.82 -15.10
CA TYR A 367 13.74 -14.44 -14.99
C TYR A 367 13.78 -15.76 -14.20
N VAL A 368 14.67 -16.69 -14.56
CA VAL A 368 14.83 -17.96 -13.85
C VAL A 368 15.18 -17.72 -12.38
N GLY A 369 16.10 -16.78 -12.12
CA GLY A 369 16.49 -16.40 -10.77
C GLY A 369 15.33 -15.82 -9.96
N VAL A 370 14.51 -14.92 -10.52
CA VAL A 370 13.34 -14.39 -9.80
C VAL A 370 12.32 -15.48 -9.49
N MET A 371 12.02 -16.37 -10.45
CA MET A 371 11.07 -17.47 -10.24
C MET A 371 11.53 -18.44 -9.16
N LYS A 372 12.82 -18.75 -9.11
CA LYS A 372 13.43 -19.63 -8.09
C LYS A 372 13.84 -18.91 -6.81
N GLN A 373 13.75 -17.59 -6.78
CA GLN A 373 14.30 -16.72 -5.73
C GLN A 373 15.82 -16.89 -5.52
N GLU A 374 16.55 -17.09 -6.62
CA GLU A 374 18.01 -17.14 -6.71
C GLU A 374 18.56 -15.77 -7.17
N TYR A 375 19.58 -15.25 -6.48
CA TYR A 375 20.18 -13.93 -6.73
C TYR A 375 21.69 -13.98 -7.02
N VAL A 376 22.29 -15.17 -6.92
CA VAL A 376 23.70 -15.44 -7.21
C VAL A 376 23.73 -16.58 -8.21
N PHE A 377 24.59 -16.42 -9.22
CA PHE A 377 24.70 -17.29 -10.37
C PHE A 377 26.16 -17.76 -10.51
N GLY A 378 26.38 -19.03 -10.84
CA GLY A 378 27.71 -19.63 -10.90
C GLY A 378 28.14 -19.96 -12.32
N LYS A 379 28.31 -21.26 -12.58
CA LYS A 379 28.90 -21.82 -13.81
C LYS A 379 28.13 -21.44 -15.08
N GLU A 380 26.82 -21.23 -14.96
CA GLU A 380 25.92 -20.80 -16.02
C GLU A 380 26.32 -19.47 -16.66
N LEU A 381 27.07 -18.63 -15.96
CA LEU A 381 27.52 -17.34 -16.46
C LEU A 381 28.95 -17.34 -16.99
N ARG A 382 29.65 -18.48 -17.02
CA ARG A 382 31.02 -18.55 -17.56
C ARG A 382 31.05 -18.20 -19.04
N GLY A 383 31.94 -17.29 -19.43
CA GLY A 383 32.11 -16.86 -20.82
C GLY A 383 31.00 -15.96 -21.37
N VAL A 384 30.03 -15.57 -20.55
CA VAL A 384 28.98 -14.60 -20.94
C VAL A 384 29.42 -13.20 -20.54
N SER A 385 29.35 -12.21 -21.44
CA SER A 385 29.60 -10.82 -21.05
C SER A 385 28.59 -10.36 -20.00
N LYS A 386 29.08 -9.70 -18.95
CA LYS A 386 28.24 -9.21 -17.85
C LYS A 386 27.60 -7.86 -18.15
N LEU A 387 28.00 -7.21 -19.26
CA LEU A 387 27.46 -5.94 -19.78
C LEU A 387 27.36 -4.83 -18.72
N SER A 388 28.23 -4.85 -17.70
CA SER A 388 28.17 -3.94 -16.55
C SER A 388 26.89 -4.03 -15.71
N MET A 389 26.05 -5.06 -15.92
CA MET A 389 24.79 -5.29 -15.22
C MET A 389 24.94 -6.24 -14.02
N MET A 390 26.07 -6.94 -13.95
CA MET A 390 26.38 -7.89 -12.88
C MET A 390 27.74 -7.58 -12.25
N ASP A 391 27.84 -7.88 -10.97
CA ASP A 391 29.08 -7.91 -10.21
C ASP A 391 29.64 -9.35 -10.21
N THR A 392 30.95 -9.49 -10.44
CA THR A 392 31.65 -10.77 -10.34
C THR A 392 32.27 -10.85 -8.95
N ILE A 393 31.88 -11.88 -8.20
CA ILE A 393 32.31 -12.06 -6.82
C ILE A 393 33.52 -12.98 -6.84
N THR A 394 34.69 -12.42 -6.57
CA THR A 394 35.95 -13.18 -6.42
C THR A 394 36.24 -13.44 -4.95
N SER A 395 36.64 -14.66 -4.60
CA SER A 395 37.01 -15.01 -3.23
C SER A 395 38.35 -14.44 -2.82
N PHE A 396 38.46 -14.07 -1.53
CA PHE A 396 39.75 -13.79 -0.87
C PHE A 396 40.52 -15.07 -0.53
N SER A 397 39.86 -16.23 -0.58
CA SER A 397 40.47 -17.53 -0.36
C SER A 397 40.98 -18.09 -1.69
N GLY A 398 42.31 -18.21 -1.80
CA GLY A 398 43.03 -18.60 -3.02
C GLY A 398 42.92 -20.08 -3.44
N PHE A 399 41.82 -20.78 -3.10
CA PHE A 399 41.71 -22.24 -3.29
C PHE A 399 40.71 -22.70 -4.38
N ASP A 400 39.97 -21.82 -5.05
CA ASP A 400 39.18 -22.20 -6.24
C ASP A 400 38.85 -20.98 -7.12
N LYS A 401 38.98 -21.12 -8.46
CA LYS A 401 38.70 -20.05 -9.46
C LYS A 401 37.22 -20.00 -9.87
N ASP A 402 36.31 -20.52 -9.04
CA ASP A 402 34.89 -20.56 -9.38
C ASP A 402 34.28 -19.16 -9.16
N GLU A 403 34.34 -18.34 -10.21
CA GLU A 403 33.66 -17.04 -10.29
C GLU A 403 32.14 -17.23 -10.19
N SER A 404 31.52 -16.57 -9.21
CA SER A 404 30.08 -16.37 -9.17
C SER A 404 29.74 -14.92 -9.50
N SER A 405 28.52 -14.65 -9.96
CA SER A 405 28.05 -13.31 -10.27
C SER A 405 26.67 -13.07 -9.72
N SER A 406 26.37 -11.80 -9.43
CA SER A 406 25.03 -11.36 -9.03
C SER A 406 24.69 -10.10 -9.80
N PHE A 407 23.41 -9.85 -10.11
CA PHE A 407 23.01 -8.55 -10.63
C PHE A 407 23.39 -7.46 -9.62
N ILE A 408 23.84 -6.30 -10.11
CA ILE A 408 24.28 -5.19 -9.24
C ILE A 408 23.18 -4.71 -8.27
N HIS A 409 21.91 -4.97 -8.62
CA HIS A 409 20.77 -4.74 -7.75
C HIS A 409 19.64 -5.73 -8.05
N THR A 410 18.90 -6.15 -7.01
CA THR A 410 17.76 -7.07 -7.16
C THR A 410 16.67 -6.51 -8.07
N THR A 411 16.41 -5.20 -8.02
CA THR A 411 15.42 -4.59 -8.92
C THR A 411 15.89 -4.53 -10.38
N LEU A 412 17.20 -4.50 -10.63
CA LEU A 412 17.71 -4.66 -12.00
C LEU A 412 17.44 -6.08 -12.51
N GLN A 413 17.57 -7.09 -11.65
CA GLN A 413 17.18 -8.47 -11.98
C GLN A 413 15.68 -8.55 -12.28
N GLU A 414 14.82 -7.90 -11.49
CA GLU A 414 13.36 -7.87 -11.75
C GLU A 414 13.03 -7.18 -13.07
N TYR A 415 13.72 -6.09 -13.41
CA TYR A 415 13.58 -5.39 -14.69
C TYR A 415 14.01 -6.26 -15.88
N LEU A 416 15.17 -6.93 -15.79
CA LEU A 416 15.66 -7.85 -16.81
C LEU A 416 14.76 -9.09 -16.94
N ALA A 417 14.17 -9.58 -15.85
CA ALA A 417 13.16 -10.63 -15.89
C ALA A 417 11.91 -10.18 -16.68
N ALA A 418 11.47 -8.93 -16.48
CA ALA A 418 10.36 -8.36 -17.25
C ALA A 418 10.70 -8.23 -18.75
N ILE A 419 11.93 -7.90 -19.12
CA ILE A 419 12.40 -7.91 -20.52
C ILE A 419 12.31 -9.32 -21.11
N TYR A 420 12.69 -10.36 -20.35
CA TYR A 420 12.57 -11.73 -20.82
C TYR A 420 11.11 -12.10 -21.14
N ILE A 421 10.17 -11.73 -20.25
CA ILE A 421 8.73 -11.94 -20.47
C ILE A 421 8.22 -11.09 -21.64
N ALA A 422 8.73 -9.86 -21.82
CA ALA A 422 8.40 -9.01 -22.97
C ALA A 422 8.71 -9.72 -24.30
N ASN A 423 9.81 -10.46 -24.38
CA ASN A 423 10.19 -11.24 -25.55
C ASN A 423 9.60 -12.66 -25.58
N ASN A 424 9.07 -13.17 -24.46
CA ASN A 424 8.47 -14.49 -24.33
C ASN A 424 7.13 -14.42 -23.56
N PRO A 425 6.06 -13.85 -24.14
CA PRO A 425 4.81 -13.59 -23.41
C PRO A 425 4.15 -14.84 -22.83
N ASP A 426 4.35 -16.01 -23.44
CA ASP A 426 3.85 -17.30 -22.93
C ASP A 426 4.54 -17.76 -21.64
N SER A 427 5.68 -17.15 -21.28
CA SER A 427 6.37 -17.41 -20.01
C SER A 427 5.85 -16.55 -18.86
N ILE A 428 4.77 -15.78 -19.04
CA ILE A 428 4.19 -15.02 -17.94
C ILE A 428 3.74 -15.98 -16.82
N PHE A 429 4.12 -15.66 -15.58
CA PHE A 429 3.85 -16.46 -14.40
C PHE A 429 2.36 -16.48 -14.04
N THR A 430 1.97 -17.41 -13.17
CA THR A 430 0.58 -17.63 -12.75
C THR A 430 0.18 -16.78 -11.55
N ARG A 431 -1.09 -16.84 -11.18
CA ARG A 431 -1.62 -16.18 -9.97
C ARG A 431 -1.06 -16.84 -8.71
N GLU A 432 -0.89 -18.15 -8.73
CA GLU A 432 -0.29 -18.93 -7.65
C GLU A 432 1.15 -18.49 -7.40
N ASP A 433 1.93 -18.28 -8.46
CA ASP A 433 3.31 -17.79 -8.36
C ASP A 433 3.37 -16.40 -7.71
N LEU A 434 2.52 -15.46 -8.17
CA LEU A 434 2.41 -14.12 -7.58
C LEU A 434 2.09 -14.14 -6.07
N GLN A 435 1.25 -15.09 -5.64
CA GLN A 435 0.90 -15.25 -4.22
C GLN A 435 2.06 -15.80 -3.39
N GLN A 436 2.94 -16.61 -3.99
CA GLN A 436 4.09 -17.22 -3.32
C GLN A 436 5.32 -16.31 -3.36
N ASN A 437 5.40 -15.39 -4.32
CA ASN A 437 6.55 -14.53 -4.53
C ASN A 437 6.12 -13.08 -4.82
N SER A 438 6.17 -12.24 -3.79
CA SER A 438 5.79 -10.82 -3.89
C SER A 438 6.68 -10.02 -4.86
N ASN A 439 7.89 -10.48 -5.19
CA ASN A 439 8.76 -9.76 -6.13
C ASN A 439 8.20 -9.79 -7.57
N LEU A 440 7.33 -10.75 -7.88
CA LEU A 440 6.65 -10.83 -9.16
C LEU A 440 5.67 -9.64 -9.37
N GLU A 441 5.21 -8.96 -8.32
CA GLU A 441 4.49 -7.68 -8.47
C GLU A 441 5.36 -6.61 -9.16
N VAL A 442 6.65 -6.56 -8.81
CA VAL A 442 7.61 -5.61 -9.39
C VAL A 442 7.90 -5.98 -10.84
N VAL A 443 8.13 -7.27 -11.11
CA VAL A 443 8.31 -7.80 -12.48
C VAL A 443 7.08 -7.49 -13.35
N LEU A 444 5.87 -7.68 -12.82
CA LEU A 444 4.63 -7.39 -13.55
C LEU A 444 4.48 -5.89 -13.83
N THR A 445 4.83 -5.05 -12.86
CA THR A 445 4.82 -3.58 -13.02
C THR A 445 5.77 -3.17 -14.14
N PHE A 446 7.02 -3.66 -14.13
CA PHE A 446 7.97 -3.41 -15.22
C PHE A 446 7.48 -3.96 -16.54
N TYR A 447 6.94 -5.19 -16.59
CA TYR A 447 6.45 -5.79 -17.81
C TYR A 447 5.40 -4.90 -18.48
N VAL A 448 4.42 -4.40 -17.72
CA VAL A 448 3.40 -3.46 -18.23
C VAL A 448 4.05 -2.18 -18.77
N GLY A 449 4.97 -1.55 -18.05
CA GLY A 449 5.66 -0.37 -18.55
C GLY A 449 6.49 -0.64 -19.81
N LEU A 450 7.12 -1.81 -19.91
CA LEU A 450 7.88 -2.21 -21.10
C LEU A 450 6.96 -2.38 -22.31
N LEU A 451 5.74 -2.92 -22.12
CA LEU A 451 4.77 -3.04 -23.19
C LEU A 451 4.42 -1.68 -23.81
N LYS A 452 4.27 -0.65 -22.99
CA LYS A 452 4.09 0.73 -23.45
C LYS A 452 5.27 1.22 -24.30
N LEU A 453 6.51 0.94 -23.88
CA LEU A 453 7.70 1.39 -24.62
C LEU A 453 7.84 0.72 -26.00
N ILE A 454 7.31 -0.49 -26.18
CA ILE A 454 7.31 -1.22 -27.46
C ILE A 454 5.97 -1.16 -28.20
N ASP A 455 5.09 -0.22 -27.84
CA ASP A 455 3.74 -0.04 -28.41
C ASP A 455 2.87 -1.31 -28.44
N ARG A 456 3.03 -2.19 -27.44
CA ARG A 456 2.23 -3.41 -27.28
C ARG A 456 1.12 -3.21 -26.26
N LYS A 457 -0.07 -3.72 -26.57
CA LYS A 457 -1.19 -3.74 -25.62
C LYS A 457 -1.00 -4.82 -24.56
N VAL A 458 -1.45 -4.52 -23.34
CA VAL A 458 -1.56 -5.51 -22.27
C VAL A 458 -2.61 -6.56 -22.66
N ASP A 459 -2.22 -7.82 -22.71
CA ASP A 459 -3.11 -8.91 -23.07
C ASP A 459 -4.09 -9.29 -21.94
N TYR A 460 -5.09 -10.10 -22.28
CA TYR A 460 -6.11 -10.53 -21.34
C TYR A 460 -5.56 -11.37 -20.17
N ARG A 461 -4.53 -12.19 -20.38
CA ARG A 461 -3.93 -13.01 -19.31
C ARG A 461 -3.26 -12.12 -18.26
N THR A 462 -2.48 -11.15 -18.71
CA THR A 462 -1.81 -10.15 -17.87
C THR A 462 -2.83 -9.31 -17.11
N MET A 463 -3.88 -8.86 -17.79
CA MET A 463 -4.98 -8.14 -17.14
C MET A 463 -5.60 -8.98 -16.02
N ASN A 464 -5.88 -10.26 -16.28
CA ASN A 464 -6.45 -11.16 -15.28
C ASN A 464 -5.55 -11.31 -14.03
N LEU A 465 -4.22 -11.35 -14.20
CA LEU A 465 -3.27 -11.36 -13.07
C LEU A 465 -3.34 -10.09 -12.25
N ILE A 466 -3.38 -8.92 -12.91
CA ILE A 466 -3.45 -7.60 -12.27
C ILE A 466 -4.72 -7.47 -11.41
N PHE A 467 -5.89 -7.87 -11.94
CA PHE A 467 -7.17 -7.70 -11.25
C PHE A 467 -7.43 -8.72 -10.14
N ASN A 468 -7.01 -9.96 -10.35
CA ASN A 468 -7.33 -11.04 -9.41
C ASN A 468 -6.22 -11.31 -8.39
N HIS A 469 -5.16 -10.50 -8.35
CA HIS A 469 -4.03 -10.71 -7.44
C HIS A 469 -4.42 -10.90 -5.97
N SER A 470 -5.31 -10.06 -5.42
CA SER A 470 -5.63 -10.04 -3.99
C SER A 470 -6.64 -11.13 -3.57
N LYS A 471 -6.21 -12.06 -2.70
CA LYS A 471 -7.09 -13.03 -2.01
C LYS A 471 -8.07 -12.38 -1.02
N ASN A 472 -7.68 -11.26 -0.40
CA ASN A 472 -8.37 -10.70 0.78
C ASN A 472 -9.48 -9.69 0.48
N ILE A 473 -9.72 -9.24 -0.76
CA ILE A 473 -10.81 -8.26 -1.03
C ILE A 473 -12.18 -8.81 -0.61
N PHE A 474 -12.31 -10.13 -0.47
CA PHE A 474 -13.55 -10.80 -0.09
C PHE A 474 -13.33 -11.76 1.07
N ASP A 475 -13.14 -11.23 2.28
CA ASP A 475 -13.64 -11.95 3.45
C ASP A 475 -15.16 -12.04 3.30
N SER A 476 -15.68 -13.26 3.39
CA SER A 476 -17.09 -13.64 3.17
C SER A 476 -18.08 -12.89 4.08
N ASN A 477 -17.60 -12.17 5.10
CA ASN A 477 -18.42 -11.40 6.03
C ASN A 477 -18.92 -10.06 5.47
N LEU A 478 -18.22 -9.42 4.51
CA LEU A 478 -18.70 -8.19 3.87
C LEU A 478 -19.79 -8.46 2.83
N ILE A 479 -19.80 -9.67 2.24
CA ILE A 479 -20.87 -10.12 1.34
C ILE A 479 -22.16 -10.40 2.13
N ASN A 480 -22.04 -10.83 3.39
CA ASN A 480 -23.20 -11.08 4.24
C ASN A 480 -23.88 -9.81 4.78
N THR A 481 -23.26 -8.62 4.64
CA THR A 481 -23.86 -7.34 5.07
C THR A 481 -24.49 -6.53 3.94
N VAL A 482 -24.26 -6.89 2.67
CA VAL A 482 -25.04 -6.37 1.55
C VAL A 482 -26.19 -7.35 1.30
N TYR A 483 -27.17 -7.31 2.20
CA TYR A 483 -28.44 -7.99 1.97
C TYR A 483 -29.04 -7.49 0.66
N ILE A 484 -29.28 -8.44 -0.24
CA ILE A 484 -30.03 -8.28 -1.47
C ILE A 484 -31.44 -7.87 -1.08
N ASP A 485 -31.72 -6.57 -1.08
CA ASP A 485 -33.11 -6.07 -1.12
C ASP A 485 -33.49 -5.83 -2.59
N ASN A 486 -34.14 -6.87 -3.09
CA ASN A 486 -34.97 -7.01 -4.28
C ASN A 486 -35.42 -5.71 -4.98
N ALA A 487 -34.86 -5.41 -6.17
CA ALA A 487 -35.58 -4.78 -7.29
C ALA A 487 -34.76 -4.68 -8.61
N PHE A 488 -34.01 -5.71 -9.01
CA PHE A 488 -33.58 -5.82 -10.41
C PHE A 488 -33.89 -7.22 -10.95
N LYS A 489 -35.12 -7.36 -11.44
CA LYS A 489 -35.55 -8.49 -12.26
C LYS A 489 -34.67 -8.56 -13.52
N SER A 490 -33.93 -9.66 -13.62
CA SER A 490 -33.63 -10.41 -14.85
C SER A 490 -33.48 -9.61 -16.15
N TYR A 491 -32.23 -9.30 -16.50
CA TYR A 491 -31.79 -9.52 -17.87
C TYR A 491 -30.70 -10.59 -17.84
N HIS A 492 -31.06 -11.78 -18.33
CA HIS A 492 -30.09 -12.77 -18.75
C HIS A 492 -29.24 -12.16 -19.86
N TYR A 493 -28.00 -11.79 -19.56
CA TYR A 493 -26.94 -11.77 -20.56
C TYR A 493 -26.23 -13.13 -20.49
N PRO A 494 -26.39 -13.99 -21.51
CA PRO A 494 -25.64 -15.23 -21.61
C PRO A 494 -24.22 -14.90 -22.07
N ASP A 495 -23.24 -15.27 -21.25
CA ASP A 495 -21.80 -15.28 -21.51
C ASP A 495 -21.09 -13.95 -21.87
N TYR A 496 -19.87 -13.80 -21.32
CA TYR A 496 -18.96 -12.64 -21.35
C TYR A 496 -19.27 -11.48 -20.37
N ASN A 497 -18.77 -11.61 -19.14
CA ASN A 497 -18.13 -10.55 -18.32
C ASN A 497 -18.17 -10.91 -16.81
N ARG A 498 -17.39 -11.90 -16.38
CA ARG A 498 -17.21 -12.23 -14.94
C ARG A 498 -16.07 -11.44 -14.26
N PHE A 499 -15.50 -10.43 -14.92
CA PHE A 499 -14.22 -9.82 -14.55
C PHE A 499 -14.30 -8.61 -13.62
N LEU A 500 -15.51 -8.18 -13.24
CA LEU A 500 -15.73 -6.89 -12.60
C LEU A 500 -16.55 -7.09 -11.33
N LYS A 501 -15.90 -7.03 -10.16
CA LYS A 501 -16.61 -6.96 -8.88
C LYS A 501 -16.84 -5.52 -8.49
N ILE A 502 -18.05 -5.07 -8.78
CA ILE A 502 -18.65 -3.84 -8.34
C ILE A 502 -18.92 -3.93 -6.84
N VAL A 503 -18.41 -2.99 -6.05
CA VAL A 503 -18.74 -2.88 -4.62
C VAL A 503 -19.73 -1.73 -4.42
N TYR A 504 -20.90 -2.05 -3.88
CA TYR A 504 -21.84 -1.07 -3.36
C TYR A 504 -21.40 -0.71 -1.94
N HIS A 505 -20.57 0.32 -1.81
CA HIS A 505 -20.05 0.72 -0.50
C HIS A 505 -21.05 1.47 0.36
N ASP A 506 -22.20 1.85 -0.19
CA ASP A 506 -23.24 2.50 0.57
C ASP A 506 -24.57 2.39 -0.19
N LEU A 507 -25.67 2.06 0.49
CA LEU A 507 -27.04 2.08 -0.07
C LEU A 507 -27.49 3.51 -0.50
N SER A 508 -26.57 4.48 -0.50
CA SER A 508 -26.76 5.90 -0.79
C SER A 508 -26.17 6.35 -2.15
N ASP A 509 -25.26 5.57 -2.74
CA ASP A 509 -24.61 5.91 -4.01
C ASP A 509 -25.20 5.04 -5.15
N GLU A 510 -25.99 5.66 -6.04
CA GLU A 510 -26.62 5.02 -7.21
C GLU A 510 -25.62 4.47 -8.25
N ILE A 511 -24.34 4.80 -8.12
CA ILE A 511 -23.29 4.46 -9.08
C ILE A 511 -22.22 3.60 -8.40
N PRO A 512 -21.92 2.39 -8.92
CA PRO A 512 -20.93 1.50 -8.32
C PRO A 512 -19.48 1.98 -8.47
N TYR A 513 -18.64 1.59 -7.50
CA TYR A 513 -17.19 1.84 -7.53
C TYR A 513 -16.39 0.56 -7.81
N PHE A 514 -15.31 0.73 -8.56
CA PHE A 514 -14.27 -0.28 -8.74
C PHE A 514 -13.16 -0.13 -7.71
N VAL A 515 -12.82 -1.21 -7.03
CA VAL A 515 -11.73 -1.23 -6.06
C VAL A 515 -10.37 -1.27 -6.78
N LEU A 516 -9.53 -0.26 -6.52
CA LEU A 516 -8.15 -0.18 -7.00
C LEU A 516 -7.18 -0.74 -5.95
N THR A 517 -6.44 -1.78 -6.31
CA THR A 517 -5.31 -2.33 -5.51
C THR A 517 -4.02 -1.55 -5.77
N SER A 518 -3.02 -1.67 -4.89
CA SER A 518 -1.71 -1.04 -5.09
C SER A 518 -1.01 -1.51 -6.37
N LEU A 519 -1.07 -2.82 -6.68
CA LEU A 519 -0.50 -3.36 -7.92
C LEU A 519 -1.18 -2.76 -9.16
N MET A 520 -2.51 -2.67 -9.15
CA MET A 520 -3.26 -2.03 -10.24
C MET A 520 -2.85 -0.57 -10.43
N LEU A 521 -2.74 0.20 -9.34
CA LEU A 521 -2.31 1.59 -9.40
C LEU A 521 -0.92 1.72 -10.01
N ARG A 522 0.05 0.90 -9.57
CA ARG A 522 1.40 0.90 -10.14
C ARG A 522 1.38 0.58 -11.64
N CYS A 523 0.65 -0.45 -12.07
CA CYS A 523 0.50 -0.78 -13.50
C CYS A 523 -0.16 0.35 -14.30
N ILE A 524 -1.18 1.02 -13.76
CA ILE A 524 -1.82 2.19 -14.41
C ILE A 524 -0.85 3.37 -14.50
N TYR A 525 -0.02 3.58 -13.46
CA TYR A 525 1.00 4.63 -13.47
C TYR A 525 2.07 4.38 -14.56
N GLU A 526 2.45 3.13 -14.78
CA GLU A 526 3.34 2.74 -15.88
C GLU A 526 2.67 2.91 -17.26
N GLN A 527 1.42 2.47 -17.39
CA GLN A 527 0.65 2.50 -18.63
C GLN A 527 -0.80 2.94 -18.39
N ASP A 528 -1.04 4.24 -18.50
CA ASP A 528 -2.33 4.90 -18.28
C ASP A 528 -3.42 4.44 -19.27
N SER A 529 -3.04 3.95 -20.45
CA SER A 529 -3.97 3.34 -21.42
C SER A 529 -4.78 2.18 -20.83
N LEU A 530 -4.30 1.56 -19.74
CA LEU A 530 -5.05 0.55 -18.99
C LEU A 530 -6.38 1.05 -18.44
N LEU A 531 -6.51 2.36 -18.20
CA LEU A 531 -7.79 2.98 -17.84
C LEU A 531 -8.82 2.89 -18.97
N TYR A 532 -8.37 2.77 -20.22
CA TYR A 532 -9.20 2.85 -21.43
C TYR A 532 -9.23 1.54 -22.24
N SER A 533 -8.32 0.60 -22.00
CA SER A 533 -8.12 -0.61 -22.82
C SER A 533 -9.21 -1.67 -22.67
N THR A 534 -10.17 -1.41 -21.80
CA THR A 534 -11.26 -2.32 -21.45
C THR A 534 -12.57 -1.55 -21.55
N ALA A 535 -13.70 -2.25 -21.66
CA ALA A 535 -15.03 -1.69 -21.47
C ALA A 535 -15.26 -1.08 -20.04
N PHE A 536 -14.19 -0.82 -19.28
CA PHE A 536 -14.14 -0.31 -17.91
C PHE A 536 -14.79 1.06 -17.72
N LEU A 537 -14.84 1.87 -18.77
CA LEU A 537 -15.37 3.21 -18.71
C LEU A 537 -16.34 3.45 -19.85
N ASP A 538 -17.50 2.79 -19.79
CA ASP A 538 -18.70 3.59 -20.08
C ASP A 538 -18.65 4.75 -19.06
N LYS A 539 -18.89 6.00 -19.47
CA LYS A 539 -18.69 7.24 -18.64
C LYS A 539 -19.46 7.27 -17.30
N LYS A 540 -20.10 6.16 -16.93
CA LYS A 540 -20.94 5.91 -15.78
C LYS A 540 -20.20 5.39 -14.55
N TYR A 541 -19.00 4.82 -14.64
CA TYR A 541 -18.36 4.13 -13.50
C TYR A 541 -17.37 5.00 -12.69
N LYS A 542 -17.22 4.69 -11.39
CA LYS A 542 -16.34 5.40 -10.45
C LYS A 542 -15.27 4.45 -9.86
N PHE A 543 -14.22 4.98 -9.24
CA PHE A 543 -13.14 4.17 -8.63
C PHE A 543 -13.01 4.44 -7.13
N ALA A 544 -12.66 3.44 -6.35
CA ALA A 544 -12.41 3.56 -4.92
C ALA A 544 -11.07 2.92 -4.57
N ARG A 545 -10.24 3.60 -3.78
CA ARG A 545 -9.03 2.98 -3.21
C ARG A 545 -9.47 2.07 -2.06
N SER A 546 -9.11 0.78 -2.10
CA SER A 546 -9.33 -0.12 -0.97
C SER A 546 -8.23 0.03 0.08
N THR A 547 -8.62 0.60 1.21
CA THR A 547 -7.81 0.72 2.42
C THR A 547 -8.08 -0.50 3.30
N GLN A 548 -7.60 -1.68 2.88
CA GLN A 548 -7.55 -2.80 3.84
C GLN A 548 -6.61 -2.41 4.97
N PHE A 549 -7.16 -2.25 6.16
CA PHE A 549 -6.45 -2.26 7.42
C PHE A 549 -5.66 -3.57 7.52
N HIS A 550 -4.39 -3.55 7.10
CA HIS A 550 -3.41 -4.53 7.52
C HIS A 550 -2.43 -3.81 8.46
N PRO A 551 -2.51 -4.03 9.78
CA PRO A 551 -1.61 -3.42 10.76
C PRO A 551 -0.14 -3.86 10.62
N GLU A 552 0.15 -4.89 9.83
CA GLU A 552 1.45 -5.58 9.80
C GLU A 552 2.24 -5.43 8.49
N ARG A 553 2.10 -4.30 7.78
CA ARG A 553 3.06 -3.97 6.72
C ARG A 553 3.51 -2.52 6.84
N SER A 554 4.54 -2.28 7.65
CA SER A 554 5.47 -1.20 7.39
C SER A 554 6.01 -1.40 5.98
N ARG A 555 5.75 -0.45 5.11
CA ARG A 555 6.67 0.05 4.10
C ARG A 555 6.06 1.32 3.56
N ALA A 556 6.89 2.27 3.15
CA ALA A 556 6.57 3.62 2.67
C ALA A 556 5.62 3.71 1.42
N ILE A 557 4.80 2.69 1.16
CA ILE A 557 4.01 2.41 -0.04
C ILE A 557 2.60 3.03 0.00
N GLN A 558 2.08 3.48 1.15
CA GLN A 558 0.78 4.16 1.20
C GLN A 558 0.80 5.51 0.47
N ASN A 559 1.84 6.31 0.70
CA ASN A 559 1.99 7.61 0.03
C ASN A 559 2.10 7.47 -1.49
N LEU A 560 2.70 6.39 -1.99
CA LEU A 560 2.78 6.14 -3.43
C LEU A 560 1.40 5.93 -4.04
N ASP A 561 0.55 5.13 -3.42
CA ASP A 561 -0.80 4.89 -3.93
C ASP A 561 -1.62 6.18 -3.97
N TYR A 562 -1.54 7.02 -2.93
CA TYR A 562 -2.19 8.33 -2.93
C TYR A 562 -1.60 9.26 -3.99
N PHE A 563 -0.28 9.28 -4.17
CA PHE A 563 0.36 10.02 -5.25
C PHE A 563 -0.16 9.57 -6.63
N ILE A 564 -0.23 8.26 -6.89
CA ILE A 564 -0.76 7.73 -8.15
C ILE A 564 -2.25 8.08 -8.30
N CYS A 565 -3.05 8.01 -7.23
CA CYS A 565 -4.44 8.48 -7.31
C CYS A 565 -4.53 9.96 -7.69
N GLY A 566 -3.67 10.81 -7.13
CA GLY A 566 -3.58 12.22 -7.50
C GLY A 566 -3.19 12.39 -8.96
N TYR A 567 -2.15 11.68 -9.40
CA TYR A 567 -1.70 11.64 -10.79
C TYR A 567 -2.84 11.31 -11.76
N ILE A 568 -3.55 10.21 -11.48
CA ILE A 568 -4.63 9.75 -12.35
C ILE A 568 -5.78 10.77 -12.38
N VAL A 569 -6.16 11.36 -11.24
CA VAL A 569 -7.24 12.36 -11.19
C VAL A 569 -6.86 13.64 -11.95
N ALA A 570 -5.58 14.03 -11.92
CA ALA A 570 -5.11 15.20 -12.65
C ALA A 570 -5.12 14.96 -14.18
N GLY A 571 -4.65 13.80 -14.62
CA GLY A 571 -4.55 13.46 -16.04
C GLY A 571 -5.87 13.02 -16.69
N HIS A 572 -6.82 12.48 -15.91
CA HIS A 572 -8.00 11.80 -16.46
C HIS A 572 -9.32 12.30 -15.86
N ASN A 573 -10.36 12.37 -16.71
CA ASN A 573 -11.72 12.75 -16.30
C ASN A 573 -12.45 11.61 -15.59
N ILE A 574 -11.97 11.23 -14.42
CA ILE A 574 -12.53 10.16 -13.59
C ILE A 574 -12.93 10.66 -12.20
N THR A 575 -13.85 9.94 -11.56
CA THR A 575 -14.21 10.17 -10.16
C THR A 575 -13.57 9.10 -9.27
N ILE A 576 -12.72 9.50 -8.33
CA ILE A 576 -12.12 8.59 -7.33
C ILE A 576 -12.69 8.87 -5.93
N LYS A 577 -13.06 7.80 -5.21
CA LYS A 577 -13.29 7.79 -3.76
C LYS A 577 -11.99 7.42 -3.04
N LEU A 578 -11.55 8.29 -2.15
CA LEU A 578 -10.34 8.11 -1.33
C LEU A 578 -10.70 8.19 0.14
N GLU A 579 -10.01 7.40 0.96
CA GLU A 579 -10.04 7.52 2.41
C GLU A 579 -8.69 8.06 2.85
N PHE A 580 -8.64 9.11 3.67
CA PHE A 580 -7.40 9.67 4.22
C PHE A 580 -7.36 9.46 5.74
N TYR A 581 -6.23 8.94 6.23
CA TYR A 581 -6.01 8.69 7.66
C TYR A 581 -4.94 9.63 8.23
N THR A 582 -3.99 10.07 7.41
CA THR A 582 -2.86 10.88 7.85
C THR A 582 -2.68 12.13 6.99
N LEU A 583 -1.93 13.12 7.52
CA LEU A 583 -1.55 14.30 6.76
C LEU A 583 -0.63 13.96 5.57
N SER A 584 0.23 12.94 5.71
CA SER A 584 1.11 12.50 4.64
C SER A 584 0.36 11.96 3.42
N ASP A 585 -0.78 11.30 3.63
CA ASP A 585 -1.62 10.78 2.54
C ASP A 585 -2.09 11.92 1.62
N VAL A 586 -2.57 13.00 2.23
CA VAL A 586 -3.08 14.19 1.52
C VAL A 586 -1.95 14.93 0.81
N ILE A 587 -0.79 15.05 1.46
CA ILE A 587 0.39 15.67 0.86
C ILE A 587 0.82 14.86 -0.38
N ALA A 588 0.88 13.54 -0.28
CA ALA A 588 1.26 12.70 -1.40
C ALA A 588 0.25 12.77 -2.55
N PHE A 589 -1.04 12.74 -2.24
CA PHE A 589 -2.11 12.96 -3.21
C PHE A 589 -2.00 14.31 -3.92
N LYS A 590 -1.76 15.39 -3.17
CA LYS A 590 -1.57 16.74 -3.71
C LYS A 590 -0.35 16.83 -4.63
N LYS A 591 0.78 16.20 -4.26
CA LYS A 591 1.96 16.09 -5.13
C LYS A 591 1.60 15.43 -6.46
N GLY A 592 0.83 14.33 -6.42
CA GLY A 592 0.33 13.66 -7.61
C GLY A 592 -0.56 14.55 -8.48
N LEU A 593 -1.44 15.34 -7.87
CA LEU A 593 -2.30 16.28 -8.60
C LEU A 593 -1.53 17.38 -9.32
N GLN A 594 -0.48 17.91 -8.69
CA GLN A 594 0.32 19.02 -9.20
C GLN A 594 1.32 18.58 -10.28
N PHE A 595 1.38 17.28 -10.54
CA PHE A 595 2.46 16.68 -11.31
C PHE A 595 2.36 16.91 -12.82
N HIS A 596 1.15 16.94 -13.39
CA HIS A 596 0.94 17.21 -14.82
C HIS A 596 1.14 18.70 -15.22
N SER A 597 1.56 19.55 -14.29
CA SER A 597 1.78 21.02 -14.34
C SER A 597 0.85 21.73 -13.34
N PRO A 598 1.36 22.67 -12.52
CA PRO A 598 0.55 23.41 -11.55
C PRO A 598 -0.55 24.26 -12.20
N ASN A 599 -0.48 24.51 -13.51
CA ASN A 599 -1.45 25.31 -14.27
C ASN A 599 -2.37 24.46 -15.17
N ALA A 600 -2.22 23.13 -15.17
CA ALA A 600 -3.06 22.26 -16.00
C ALA A 600 -4.51 22.28 -15.51
N LYS A 601 -5.46 22.28 -16.46
CA LYS A 601 -6.88 22.15 -16.15
C LYS A 601 -7.16 20.74 -15.67
N ILE A 602 -7.20 20.56 -14.35
CA ILE A 602 -7.49 19.27 -13.73
C ILE A 602 -8.92 18.84 -14.09
N ASN A 603 -9.05 17.65 -14.67
CA ASN A 603 -10.31 17.16 -15.23
C ASN A 603 -11.02 16.10 -14.37
N GLY A 604 -10.46 15.68 -13.24
CA GLY A 604 -11.06 14.67 -12.35
C GLY A 604 -11.85 15.22 -11.17
N LYS A 605 -12.69 14.35 -10.57
CA LYS A 605 -13.50 14.65 -9.38
C LYS A 605 -13.14 13.69 -8.24
N ILE A 606 -13.29 14.14 -6.99
CA ILE A 606 -12.90 13.36 -5.82
C ILE A 606 -14.05 13.33 -4.81
N LYS A 607 -14.29 12.14 -4.26
CA LYS A 607 -15.01 11.96 -3.00
C LYS A 607 -14.02 11.54 -1.92
N ILE A 608 -14.07 12.20 -0.78
CA ILE A 608 -13.10 12.00 0.29
C ILE A 608 -13.81 11.52 1.53
N GLN A 609 -13.29 10.46 2.13
CA GLN A 609 -13.65 9.99 3.45
C GLN A 609 -12.48 10.27 4.39
N VAL A 610 -12.75 10.85 5.55
CA VAL A 610 -11.70 11.15 6.55
C VAL A 610 -12.07 10.47 7.86
N ASP A 611 -11.24 9.50 8.25
CA ASP A 611 -11.36 8.70 9.48
C ASP A 611 -10.09 8.92 10.31
N SER A 612 -9.92 10.14 10.83
CA SER A 612 -8.69 10.58 11.51
C SER A 612 -9.00 11.65 12.54
N ASP A 613 -8.24 11.67 13.64
CA ASP A 613 -8.30 12.77 14.62
C ASP A 613 -7.73 14.09 14.05
N CYS A 614 -7.01 14.03 12.92
CA CYS A 614 -6.39 15.17 12.25
C CYS A 614 -7.26 15.79 11.14
N ILE A 615 -8.59 15.63 11.17
CA ILE A 615 -9.53 16.10 10.13
C ILE A 615 -9.29 17.56 9.72
N GLN A 616 -9.07 18.46 10.69
CA GLN A 616 -8.87 19.89 10.40
C GLN A 616 -7.60 20.14 9.56
N SER A 617 -6.49 19.47 9.89
CA SER A 617 -5.24 19.60 9.13
C SER A 617 -5.39 19.02 7.71
N ILE A 618 -6.06 17.87 7.58
CA ILE A 618 -6.37 17.22 6.30
C ILE A 618 -7.22 18.14 5.41
N LEU A 619 -8.33 18.66 5.93
CA LEU A 619 -9.22 19.57 5.19
C LEU A 619 -8.50 20.87 4.82
N THR A 620 -7.59 21.37 5.65
CA THR A 620 -6.83 22.59 5.38
C THR A 620 -5.91 22.38 4.17
N GLN A 621 -5.23 21.24 4.10
CA GLN A 621 -4.42 20.89 2.94
C GLN A 621 -5.26 20.67 1.68
N LEU A 622 -6.45 20.10 1.81
CA LEU A 622 -7.38 19.90 0.69
C LEU A 622 -7.97 21.21 0.17
N LEU A 623 -8.17 22.23 1.00
CA LEU A 623 -8.60 23.55 0.53
C LEU A 623 -7.56 24.24 -0.36
N ALA A 624 -6.29 23.87 -0.22
CA ALA A 624 -5.22 24.32 -1.11
C ALA A 624 -5.19 23.54 -2.44
N VAL A 625 -6.02 22.51 -2.60
CA VAL A 625 -6.26 21.82 -3.88
C VAL A 625 -7.33 22.58 -4.67
N HIS A 626 -7.30 22.53 -6.00
CA HIS A 626 -8.29 23.18 -6.85
C HIS A 626 -9.73 22.94 -6.33
N GLY A 627 -10.40 24.02 -5.91
CA GLY A 627 -11.65 23.93 -5.14
C GLY A 627 -12.81 23.22 -5.85
N ASN A 628 -12.75 23.07 -7.18
CA ASN A 628 -13.79 22.41 -7.98
C ASN A 628 -13.69 20.88 -8.02
N MET A 629 -12.64 20.29 -7.44
CA MET A 629 -12.40 18.86 -7.51
C MET A 629 -13.19 18.04 -6.49
N VAL A 630 -13.37 18.60 -5.29
CA VAL A 630 -14.01 17.90 -4.17
C VAL A 630 -15.52 18.02 -4.34
N ILE A 631 -16.15 16.92 -4.73
CA ILE A 631 -17.60 16.84 -4.93
C ILE A 631 -18.32 16.12 -3.79
N GLY A 632 -17.58 15.41 -2.93
CA GLY A 632 -18.14 14.65 -1.82
C GLY A 632 -17.21 14.58 -0.61
N LEU A 633 -17.75 14.74 0.60
CA LEU A 633 -17.04 14.58 1.86
C LEU A 633 -17.79 13.65 2.81
N HIS A 634 -17.09 12.70 3.43
CA HIS A 634 -17.59 11.84 4.50
C HIS A 634 -16.69 11.95 5.72
N LEU A 635 -17.23 12.39 6.86
CA LEU A 635 -16.46 12.70 8.07
C LEU A 635 -17.04 11.97 9.29
N LYS A 636 -16.16 11.32 10.07
CA LYS A 636 -16.57 10.43 11.17
C LYS A 636 -16.78 11.11 12.54
N SER A 637 -16.04 12.19 12.82
CA SER A 637 -16.04 12.86 14.14
C SER A 637 -15.97 14.38 13.96
N LEU A 638 -16.65 15.16 14.81
CA LEU A 638 -16.69 16.63 14.69
C LEU A 638 -16.72 17.36 16.05
N ASP A 639 -15.87 18.38 16.11
CA ASP A 639 -16.21 19.71 16.62
C ASP A 639 -16.84 20.52 15.46
N ASN A 640 -18.14 20.81 15.54
CA ASN A 640 -18.99 21.01 14.35
C ASN A 640 -18.82 22.35 13.63
N VAL A 641 -18.47 23.45 14.32
CA VAL A 641 -18.48 24.79 13.69
C VAL A 641 -17.27 25.02 12.80
N SER A 642 -16.06 24.76 13.32
CA SER A 642 -14.79 25.00 12.63
C SER A 642 -14.69 24.17 11.34
N ILE A 643 -15.09 22.91 11.40
CA ILE A 643 -15.05 22.01 10.24
C ILE A 643 -16.11 22.38 9.21
N CYS A 644 -17.34 22.72 9.62
CA CYS A 644 -18.35 23.22 8.68
C CYS A 644 -17.93 24.50 7.96
N GLN A 645 -17.25 25.43 8.65
CA GLN A 645 -16.68 26.65 8.03
C GLN A 645 -15.60 26.35 6.99
N MET A 646 -14.86 25.27 7.18
CA MET A 646 -13.89 24.81 6.18
C MET A 646 -14.60 24.17 4.99
N ILE A 647 -15.59 23.32 5.25
CA ILE A 647 -16.36 22.63 4.22
C ILE A 647 -17.10 23.62 3.31
N SER A 648 -17.61 24.73 3.86
CA SER A 648 -18.30 25.75 3.05
C SER A 648 -17.41 26.44 2.01
N LYS A 649 -16.09 26.27 2.11
CA LYS A 649 -15.10 26.82 1.16
C LYS A 649 -14.89 25.93 -0.08
N PHE A 650 -15.52 24.75 -0.17
CA PHE A 650 -15.45 23.91 -1.37
C PHE A 650 -16.56 24.30 -2.39
N PRO A 651 -16.23 25.00 -3.49
CA PRO A 651 -17.23 25.58 -4.41
C PRO A 651 -18.06 24.57 -5.20
N SER A 652 -17.56 23.35 -5.42
CA SER A 652 -18.26 22.31 -6.21
C SER A 652 -18.79 21.16 -5.35
N LEU A 653 -18.91 21.36 -4.04
CA LEU A 653 -19.32 20.30 -3.13
C LEU A 653 -20.80 19.95 -3.33
N GLU A 654 -21.08 18.71 -3.74
CA GLU A 654 -22.43 18.24 -4.03
C GLU A 654 -22.96 17.25 -2.99
N LEU A 655 -22.07 16.57 -2.25
CA LEU A 655 -22.42 15.53 -1.28
C LEU A 655 -21.68 15.72 0.04
N ILE A 656 -22.40 15.59 1.16
CA ILE A 656 -21.81 15.57 2.51
C ILE A 656 -22.42 14.43 3.31
N ASN A 657 -21.59 13.67 4.01
CA ASN A 657 -21.98 12.72 5.05
C ASN A 657 -21.24 13.04 6.36
N LEU A 658 -21.98 13.28 7.45
CA LEU A 658 -21.44 13.53 8.79
C LEU A 658 -21.93 12.43 9.74
N ASP A 659 -21.02 11.57 10.22
CA ASP A 659 -21.37 10.46 11.13
C ASP A 659 -21.61 10.90 12.57
N SER A 660 -21.33 12.16 12.91
CA SER A 660 -21.67 12.74 14.21
C SER A 660 -21.95 14.22 14.04
N PHE A 661 -23.17 14.66 14.32
CA PHE A 661 -23.62 16.04 14.21
C PHE A 661 -24.26 16.51 15.53
N ASP A 662 -23.76 17.62 16.07
CA ASP A 662 -24.25 18.27 17.30
C ASP A 662 -24.38 19.79 17.08
N SER A 663 -25.59 20.35 17.21
CA SER A 663 -25.87 21.74 16.87
C SER A 663 -25.81 22.67 18.10
N ASN A 664 -24.60 22.88 18.61
CA ASN A 664 -24.37 24.01 19.49
C ASN A 664 -24.24 25.30 18.64
N TYR A 665 -25.35 26.03 18.52
CA TYR A 665 -25.49 27.42 18.02
C TYR A 665 -25.66 27.76 16.51
N CYS A 666 -26.58 28.72 16.33
CA CYS A 666 -26.71 29.83 15.35
C CYS A 666 -27.43 29.68 13.99
N SER A 667 -28.19 30.74 13.68
CA SER A 667 -28.96 31.03 12.46
C SER A 667 -28.12 31.28 11.20
N SER A 668 -26.78 31.29 11.32
CA SER A 668 -25.82 31.50 10.23
C SER A 668 -24.85 30.32 10.06
N HIS A 669 -25.34 29.09 10.19
CA HIS A 669 -24.53 27.88 10.11
C HIS A 669 -23.85 27.72 8.73
N PRO A 670 -22.57 27.29 8.64
CA PRO A 670 -21.84 27.23 7.36
C PRO A 670 -22.46 26.32 6.30
N LEU A 671 -23.21 25.27 6.70
CA LEU A 671 -23.95 24.42 5.75
C LEU A 671 -24.94 25.23 4.89
N LEU A 672 -25.52 26.32 5.43
CA LEU A 672 -26.43 27.19 4.69
C LEU A 672 -25.72 27.98 3.58
N GLN A 673 -24.38 28.07 3.60
CA GLN A 673 -23.58 28.74 2.58
C GLN A 673 -23.33 27.85 1.34
N LEU A 674 -23.58 26.53 1.44
CA LEU A 674 -23.35 25.59 0.35
C LEU A 674 -24.44 25.71 -0.73
N LYS A 675 -24.07 26.31 -1.87
CA LYS A 675 -24.99 26.58 -2.99
C LYS A 675 -25.10 25.45 -4.02
N THR A 676 -24.26 24.42 -3.92
CA THR A 676 -24.19 23.28 -4.86
C THR A 676 -24.59 21.94 -4.22
N LEU A 677 -24.88 21.92 -2.92
CA LEU A 677 -25.14 20.70 -2.16
C LEU A 677 -26.43 20.02 -2.62
N LYS A 678 -26.31 18.81 -3.21
CA LYS A 678 -27.43 18.00 -3.71
C LYS A 678 -27.82 16.88 -2.75
N LYS A 679 -26.86 16.31 -2.02
CA LYS A 679 -27.07 15.20 -1.08
C LYS A 679 -26.46 15.52 0.29
N LEU A 680 -27.24 15.36 1.35
CA LEU A 680 -26.79 15.58 2.73
C LEU A 680 -27.21 14.41 3.61
N THR A 681 -26.25 13.77 4.27
CA THR A 681 -26.47 12.75 5.29
C THR A 681 -25.95 13.25 6.63
N LEU A 682 -26.79 13.19 7.67
CA LEU A 682 -26.47 13.63 9.02
C LEU A 682 -26.82 12.54 10.02
N ARG A 683 -25.88 12.20 10.90
CA ARG A 683 -26.13 11.36 12.07
C ARG A 683 -26.13 12.22 13.32
N ILE A 684 -27.32 12.43 13.88
CA ILE A 684 -27.59 13.35 14.98
C ILE A 684 -27.62 12.56 16.29
N LYS A 685 -26.72 12.93 17.23
CA LYS A 685 -26.67 12.29 18.55
C LYS A 685 -27.83 12.72 19.45
N ASN A 686 -28.14 14.01 19.47
CA ASN A 686 -29.23 14.57 20.28
C ASN A 686 -30.03 15.58 19.45
N VAL A 687 -31.35 15.40 19.37
CA VAL A 687 -32.23 16.30 18.63
C VAL A 687 -32.65 17.44 19.54
N CYS A 688 -32.35 18.68 19.13
CA CYS A 688 -32.81 19.91 19.77
C CYS A 688 -33.45 20.84 18.74
N GLU A 689 -34.19 21.83 19.23
CA GLU A 689 -34.90 22.81 18.40
C GLU A 689 -33.94 23.56 17.44
N THR A 690 -32.70 23.80 17.87
CA THR A 690 -31.63 24.39 17.06
C THR A 690 -31.28 23.55 15.83
N VAL A 691 -31.23 22.20 15.95
CA VAL A 691 -31.01 21.31 14.78
C VAL A 691 -32.16 21.46 13.79
N VAL A 692 -33.41 21.42 14.28
CA VAL A 692 -34.59 21.47 13.43
C VAL A 692 -34.66 22.82 12.69
N ASN A 693 -34.41 23.92 13.39
CA ASN A 693 -34.38 25.27 12.81
C ASN A 693 -33.25 25.46 11.79
N LEU A 694 -32.15 24.71 11.88
CA LEU A 694 -31.10 24.68 10.87
C LEU A 694 -31.50 23.90 9.61
N LEU A 695 -32.22 22.79 9.76
CA LEU A 695 -32.59 21.91 8.66
C LEU A 695 -33.67 22.52 7.76
N ILE A 696 -34.60 23.29 8.33
CA ILE A 696 -35.71 23.90 7.58
C ILE A 696 -35.22 24.78 6.41
N PRO A 697 -34.29 25.76 6.60
CA PRO A 697 -33.81 26.57 5.48
C PRO A 697 -33.03 25.80 4.41
N LEU A 698 -32.50 24.61 4.72
CA LEU A 698 -31.81 23.75 3.74
C LEU A 698 -32.78 23.11 2.73
N THR A 699 -34.06 22.98 3.10
CA THR A 699 -35.10 22.32 2.29
C THR A 699 -36.05 23.30 1.57
N ASN A 700 -35.76 24.61 1.64
CA ASN A 700 -36.57 25.67 1.03
C ASN A 700 -36.58 25.62 -0.51
N HIS A 701 -37.66 26.11 -1.13
CA HIS A 701 -37.77 26.28 -2.59
C HIS A 701 -36.56 27.03 -3.18
N GLY A 702 -36.01 26.53 -4.28
CA GLY A 702 -34.88 27.13 -4.98
C GLY A 702 -33.49 26.70 -4.49
N ARG A 703 -33.38 25.93 -3.39
CA ARG A 703 -32.13 25.29 -2.98
C ARG A 703 -31.82 24.06 -3.85
N PRO A 704 -30.54 23.74 -4.06
CA PRO A 704 -30.09 22.58 -4.86
C PRO A 704 -30.32 21.22 -4.18
N LEU A 705 -30.59 21.20 -2.87
CA LEU A 705 -30.66 19.98 -2.08
C LEU A 705 -31.84 19.11 -2.55
N LYS A 706 -31.51 17.90 -3.03
CA LYS A 706 -32.46 16.91 -3.54
C LYS A 706 -32.63 15.72 -2.62
N GLN A 707 -31.57 15.28 -1.95
CA GLN A 707 -31.62 14.13 -1.06
C GLN A 707 -31.14 14.52 0.34
N LEU A 708 -31.98 14.27 1.34
CA LEU A 708 -31.65 14.47 2.74
C LEU A 708 -31.84 13.17 3.49
N ARG A 709 -30.78 12.70 4.15
CA ARG A 709 -30.82 11.54 5.04
C ARG A 709 -30.44 11.96 6.45
N ILE A 710 -31.25 11.56 7.42
CA ILE A 710 -31.03 11.88 8.82
C ILE A 710 -31.13 10.59 9.63
N CYS A 711 -30.11 10.30 10.42
CA CYS A 711 -30.10 9.19 11.36
C CYS A 711 -30.03 9.76 12.78
N VAL A 712 -31.01 9.46 13.63
CA VAL A 712 -31.07 9.95 15.00
C VAL A 712 -30.71 8.83 15.97
N GLU A 713 -29.65 9.03 16.75
CA GLU A 713 -29.16 8.05 17.74
C GLU A 713 -29.80 8.21 19.14
N SER A 714 -30.60 9.26 19.34
CA SER A 714 -31.24 9.57 20.63
C SER A 714 -32.28 8.54 21.06
N VAL A 715 -32.34 8.28 22.36
CA VAL A 715 -33.35 7.43 23.03
C VAL A 715 -34.69 8.18 23.23
N ASP A 716 -34.67 9.52 23.18
CA ASP A 716 -35.85 10.37 23.36
C ASP A 716 -36.66 10.45 22.06
N THR A 717 -37.62 9.53 21.91
CA THR A 717 -38.50 9.43 20.75
C THR A 717 -39.34 10.69 20.54
N VAL A 718 -39.74 11.39 21.60
CA VAL A 718 -40.58 12.60 21.52
C VAL A 718 -39.81 13.75 20.87
N LYS A 719 -38.56 14.01 21.31
CA LYS A 719 -37.72 15.03 20.65
C LYS A 719 -37.36 14.66 19.23
N SER A 720 -37.14 13.37 18.97
CA SER A 720 -36.79 12.87 17.64
C SER A 720 -37.94 13.03 16.64
N ILE A 721 -39.20 13.00 17.09
CA ILE A 721 -40.39 13.25 16.26
C ILE A 721 -40.42 14.69 15.72
N GLN A 722 -39.79 15.67 16.38
CA GLN A 722 -39.77 17.06 15.90
C GLN A 722 -39.10 17.21 14.52
N ILE A 723 -38.21 16.29 14.15
CA ILE A 723 -37.55 16.30 12.84
C ILE A 723 -38.51 15.91 11.71
N LEU A 724 -39.64 15.25 12.03
CA LEU A 724 -40.70 14.92 11.07
C LEU A 724 -41.47 16.15 10.60
N LYS A 725 -41.37 17.29 11.30
CA LYS A 725 -41.85 18.59 10.77
C LYS A 725 -41.20 18.95 9.43
N LEU A 726 -40.01 18.43 9.14
CA LEU A 726 -39.40 18.58 7.82
C LEU A 726 -40.24 17.95 6.71
N ILE A 727 -41.02 16.90 7.00
CA ILE A 727 -41.95 16.28 6.03
C ILE A 727 -43.11 17.24 5.72
N GLU A 728 -43.54 18.07 6.67
CA GLU A 728 -44.54 19.12 6.44
C GLU A 728 -44.01 20.21 5.47
N MET A 729 -42.69 20.42 5.43
CA MET A 729 -42.03 21.55 4.76
C MET A 729 -41.32 21.17 3.43
N GLN A 730 -41.66 20.03 2.82
CA GLN A 730 -40.96 19.39 1.69
C GLN A 730 -41.11 20.11 0.33
N PHE A 731 -40.40 21.22 0.15
CA PHE A 731 -40.54 22.03 -1.05
C PHE A 731 -39.50 21.70 -2.16
N SER A 732 -38.22 21.51 -1.83
CA SER A 732 -37.14 21.27 -2.82
C SER A 732 -36.68 19.81 -2.99
N LEU A 733 -36.85 18.97 -1.96
CA LEU A 733 -36.31 17.60 -1.90
C LEU A 733 -37.00 16.65 -2.89
N GLU A 734 -36.25 15.70 -3.45
CA GLU A 734 -36.74 14.56 -4.22
C GLU A 734 -36.88 13.32 -3.34
N ASP A 735 -35.95 13.11 -2.42
CA ASP A 735 -35.98 12.03 -1.43
C ASP A 735 -35.63 12.54 -0.03
N LEU A 736 -36.40 12.10 0.97
CA LEU A 736 -36.12 12.33 2.38
C LEU A 736 -36.14 10.99 3.11
N ARG A 737 -35.05 10.69 3.83
CA ARG A 737 -34.97 9.53 4.71
C ARG A 737 -34.66 9.96 6.14
N ILE A 738 -35.47 9.51 7.09
CA ILE A 738 -35.28 9.78 8.51
C ILE A 738 -35.31 8.45 9.24
N ASP A 739 -34.17 8.01 9.74
CA ASP A 739 -34.01 6.83 10.59
C ASP A 739 -34.01 7.31 12.06
N VAL A 740 -35.05 7.02 12.83
CA VAL A 740 -35.18 7.41 14.25
C VAL A 740 -35.05 6.14 15.09
N SER A 741 -33.96 5.96 15.83
CA SER A 741 -33.63 4.70 16.53
C SER A 741 -33.49 3.46 15.62
N HIS A 742 -33.17 2.29 16.17
CA HIS A 742 -33.00 1.05 15.39
C HIS A 742 -34.28 0.58 14.68
N ASN A 743 -35.46 0.99 15.16
CA ASN A 743 -36.75 0.37 14.78
C ASN A 743 -37.75 1.32 14.10
N MET A 744 -37.40 2.59 13.83
CA MET A 744 -38.25 3.46 13.01
C MET A 744 -37.52 4.03 11.81
N LYS A 745 -38.11 3.88 10.64
CA LYS A 745 -37.61 4.49 9.39
C LYS A 745 -38.75 5.15 8.65
N PHE A 746 -38.53 6.40 8.27
CA PHE A 746 -39.42 7.19 7.43
C PHE A 746 -38.71 7.44 6.10
N LEU A 747 -39.36 7.08 5.01
CA LEU A 747 -38.84 7.29 3.66
C LEU A 747 -39.92 7.98 2.84
N TRP A 748 -39.65 9.23 2.45
CA TRP A 748 -40.53 10.01 1.61
C TRP A 748 -39.91 10.19 0.22
N HIS A 749 -40.73 10.00 -0.81
CA HIS A 749 -40.34 10.16 -2.21
C HIS A 749 -41.27 11.14 -2.94
N LYS A 750 -40.70 12.21 -3.50
CA LYS A 750 -41.44 13.27 -4.20
C LYS A 750 -42.17 12.76 -5.45
N ARG A 751 -41.52 11.91 -6.24
CA ARG A 751 -42.03 11.44 -7.55
C ARG A 751 -43.43 10.83 -7.43
N ASN A 752 -43.64 10.06 -6.38
CA ASN A 752 -44.91 9.38 -6.13
C ASN A 752 -45.70 10.06 -4.99
N ASN A 753 -45.16 11.11 -4.38
CA ASN A 753 -45.66 11.70 -3.14
C ASN A 753 -46.05 10.62 -2.12
N SER A 754 -45.11 9.69 -1.89
CA SER A 754 -45.31 8.49 -1.09
C SER A 754 -44.48 8.55 0.17
N LEU A 755 -45.07 8.13 1.29
CA LEU A 755 -44.38 7.95 2.56
C LEU A 755 -44.43 6.48 2.95
N THR A 756 -43.25 5.92 3.20
CA THR A 756 -43.06 4.58 3.73
C THR A 756 -42.61 4.68 5.18
N VAL A 757 -43.30 3.96 6.06
CA VAL A 757 -42.97 3.91 7.49
C VAL A 757 -42.80 2.45 7.90
N ASN A 758 -41.64 2.14 8.48
CA ASN A 758 -41.35 0.84 9.08
C ASN A 758 -41.33 0.97 10.61
N ARG A 759 -42.15 0.19 11.33
CA ARG A 759 -42.17 0.19 12.80
C ARG A 759 -42.69 -1.11 13.44
N ASN A 760 -42.09 -1.51 14.57
CA ASN A 760 -42.51 -2.64 15.42
C ASN A 760 -43.47 -2.28 16.57
N GLU A 761 -43.77 -1.00 16.82
CA GLU A 761 -44.67 -0.53 17.90
C GLU A 761 -45.54 0.68 17.47
N PHE A 762 -46.72 0.83 18.07
CA PHE A 762 -47.79 1.76 17.66
C PHE A 762 -47.36 3.23 17.49
N LEU A 763 -47.90 3.90 16.45
CA LEU A 763 -47.76 5.34 16.17
C LEU A 763 -48.24 6.19 17.37
N THR A 764 -47.43 7.12 17.87
CA THR A 764 -47.82 8.05 18.94
C THR A 764 -48.77 9.13 18.42
N GLU A 765 -49.64 9.68 19.28
CA GLU A 765 -50.63 10.71 18.86
C GLU A 765 -49.99 11.95 18.22
N GLU A 766 -48.78 12.33 18.66
CA GLU A 766 -48.03 13.44 18.06
C GLU A 766 -47.60 13.14 16.61
N LEU A 767 -47.20 11.90 16.32
CA LEU A 767 -46.80 11.48 14.97
C LEU A 767 -48.02 11.47 14.04
N LEU A 768 -49.16 11.03 14.57
CA LEU A 768 -50.45 11.08 13.89
C LEU A 768 -50.89 12.52 13.59
N ALA A 769 -50.68 13.44 14.53
CA ALA A 769 -50.97 14.87 14.35
C ALA A 769 -50.07 15.55 13.30
N ILE A 770 -48.82 15.11 13.13
CA ILE A 770 -47.91 15.62 12.09
C ILE A 770 -48.29 15.04 10.73
N VAL A 771 -48.47 13.71 10.62
CA VAL A 771 -48.69 13.09 9.32
C VAL A 771 -50.12 13.30 8.78
N SER A 772 -51.11 13.51 9.65
CA SER A 772 -52.47 13.89 9.24
C SER A 772 -52.53 15.22 8.48
N LYS A 773 -51.53 16.09 8.62
CA LYS A 773 -51.44 17.37 7.89
C LYS A 773 -50.82 17.22 6.49
N ILE A 774 -50.32 16.04 6.13
CA ILE A 774 -49.61 15.81 4.86
C ILE A 774 -50.57 15.19 3.84
N GLN A 775 -50.73 15.84 2.69
CA GLN A 775 -51.47 15.28 1.56
C GLN A 775 -50.58 14.28 0.80
N LEU A 776 -50.92 12.98 0.83
CA LEU A 776 -50.16 11.90 0.19
C LEU A 776 -50.95 11.27 -0.98
N ASN A 777 -50.26 10.83 -2.03
CA ASN A 777 -50.89 10.07 -3.12
C ASN A 777 -50.95 8.55 -2.82
N SER A 778 -50.05 8.05 -1.97
CA SER A 778 -50.00 6.66 -1.53
C SER A 778 -49.21 6.56 -0.23
N TYR A 779 -49.63 5.70 0.71
CA TYR A 779 -48.95 5.49 1.98
C TYR A 779 -48.74 4.00 2.21
N THR A 780 -47.50 3.60 2.46
CA THR A 780 -47.15 2.20 2.67
C THR A 780 -46.67 2.03 4.11
N SER A 781 -47.38 1.23 4.89
CA SER A 781 -46.98 0.86 6.24
C SER A 781 -46.59 -0.60 6.29
N PHE A 782 -45.40 -0.88 6.83
CA PHE A 782 -44.99 -2.25 7.12
C PHE A 782 -45.15 -2.53 8.60
N ILE A 783 -45.77 -3.67 8.91
CA ILE A 783 -45.82 -4.20 10.27
C ILE A 783 -44.90 -5.41 10.29
N ASP A 784 -43.78 -5.31 11.01
CA ASP A 784 -42.86 -6.42 11.18
C ASP A 784 -43.24 -7.17 12.47
N THR A 785 -43.68 -8.42 12.34
CA THR A 785 -43.96 -9.29 13.48
C THR A 785 -42.86 -10.35 13.55
N ASN A 786 -42.00 -10.25 14.56
CA ASN A 786 -41.00 -11.29 14.83
C ASN A 786 -41.69 -12.50 15.47
N ASP A 787 -41.72 -13.64 14.77
CA ASP A 787 -42.10 -14.93 15.33
C ASP A 787 -40.93 -15.93 15.25
N VAL A 788 -40.42 -16.34 16.40
CA VAL A 788 -39.41 -17.39 16.52
C VAL A 788 -40.15 -18.67 16.88
N ASN A 789 -40.62 -19.40 15.85
CA ASN A 789 -40.89 -20.85 15.80
C ASN A 789 -41.91 -21.24 14.69
N GLY A 790 -41.78 -20.65 13.49
CA GLY A 790 -42.33 -21.28 12.28
C GLY A 790 -43.61 -20.69 11.67
N MET A 791 -44.00 -19.44 11.96
CA MET A 791 -44.99 -18.71 11.14
C MET A 791 -44.50 -17.33 10.68
N LEU A 792 -44.98 -16.95 9.48
CA LEU A 792 -44.82 -15.73 8.66
C LEU A 792 -43.76 -14.69 9.03
N ARG A 793 -42.84 -14.45 8.07
CA ARG A 793 -41.62 -13.63 8.23
C ARG A 793 -41.69 -12.14 7.83
N THR A 794 -42.71 -11.65 7.14
CA THR A 794 -42.99 -10.19 6.97
C THR A 794 -44.32 -10.01 6.24
N LEU A 795 -45.19 -9.10 6.68
CA LEU A 795 -46.39 -8.70 5.92
C LEU A 795 -46.22 -7.24 5.48
N GLU A 796 -45.91 -7.02 4.20
CA GLU A 796 -45.80 -5.69 3.61
C GLU A 796 -47.16 -5.23 3.09
N ILE A 797 -47.79 -4.27 3.78
CA ILE A 797 -49.09 -3.71 3.39
C ILE A 797 -48.88 -2.33 2.73
N THR A 798 -49.03 -2.29 1.41
CA THR A 798 -49.06 -1.03 0.64
C THR A 798 -50.50 -0.57 0.44
N ILE A 799 -50.86 0.56 1.05
CA ILE A 799 -52.23 1.08 1.02
C ILE A 799 -52.29 2.29 0.08
N HIS A 800 -53.06 2.16 -0.99
CA HIS A 800 -53.25 3.24 -1.95
C HIS A 800 -54.55 3.98 -1.64
N SER A 801 -54.46 5.25 -1.24
CA SER A 801 -55.62 6.13 -1.19
C SER A 801 -55.82 6.78 -2.56
N LYS A 802 -57.01 6.71 -3.15
CA LYS A 802 -57.37 7.61 -4.26
C LYS A 802 -57.48 9.01 -3.67
N LYS A 803 -56.92 10.01 -4.37
CA LYS A 803 -56.89 11.43 -3.98
C LYS A 803 -58.06 11.80 -3.07
N VAL A 804 -57.70 12.34 -1.90
CA VAL A 804 -58.56 12.85 -0.82
C VAL A 804 -58.90 11.83 0.29
N SER A 805 -57.90 11.53 1.12
CA SER A 805 -58.10 11.29 2.56
C SER A 805 -56.78 11.58 3.30
N THR A 806 -56.86 12.27 4.43
CA THR A 806 -55.67 12.58 5.25
C THR A 806 -55.18 11.31 5.94
N LEU A 807 -53.89 11.22 6.34
CA LEU A 807 -53.48 10.09 7.20
C LEU A 807 -54.32 10.05 8.50
N GLY A 808 -54.87 11.18 8.93
CA GLY A 808 -55.80 11.26 10.05
C GLY A 808 -57.06 10.39 9.85
N ASP A 809 -57.60 10.33 8.63
CA ASP A 809 -58.74 9.48 8.29
C ASP A 809 -58.35 7.99 8.35
N PHE A 810 -57.21 7.63 7.74
CA PHE A 810 -56.66 6.27 7.82
C PHE A 810 -56.44 5.82 9.26
N VAL A 811 -55.91 6.69 10.11
CA VAL A 811 -55.60 6.39 11.51
C VAL A 811 -56.86 6.31 12.35
N THR A 812 -57.86 7.13 12.07
CA THR A 812 -59.17 7.05 12.72
C THR A 812 -59.87 5.74 12.37
N ILE A 813 -59.76 5.29 11.11
CA ILE A 813 -60.25 3.99 10.62
C ILE A 813 -59.45 2.84 11.26
N PHE A 814 -58.12 2.95 11.30
CA PHE A 814 -57.23 1.95 11.91
C PHE A 814 -57.44 1.83 13.43
N LYS A 815 -57.60 2.96 14.14
CA LYS A 815 -57.96 3.01 15.58
C LYS A 815 -59.36 2.42 15.82
N ARG A 816 -60.36 2.74 14.97
CA ARG A 816 -61.72 2.14 15.04
C ARG A 816 -61.70 0.62 14.90
N ASN A 817 -60.84 0.08 14.05
CA ASN A 817 -60.74 -1.36 13.80
C ASN A 817 -59.82 -2.10 14.77
N THR A 818 -59.08 -1.38 15.63
CA THR A 818 -58.18 -1.97 16.65
C THR A 818 -58.67 -1.80 18.09
N TYR A 819 -59.57 -0.85 18.37
CA TYR A 819 -60.13 -0.59 19.70
C TYR A 819 -61.67 -0.60 19.73
N THR A 820 -62.23 -1.51 20.53
CA THR A 820 -63.57 -1.35 21.13
C THR A 820 -63.45 -1.30 22.65
N SER A 821 -64.45 -0.69 23.32
CA SER A 821 -64.49 -0.19 24.71
C SER A 821 -64.23 -1.16 25.87
N GLU A 822 -63.74 -2.37 25.60
CA GLU A 822 -63.35 -3.36 26.61
C GLU A 822 -61.96 -3.91 26.28
N GLY A 823 -60.91 -3.10 26.49
CA GLY A 823 -59.53 -3.50 26.81
C GLY A 823 -58.81 -4.67 26.09
N THR A 824 -59.38 -5.26 25.04
CA THR A 824 -58.96 -6.52 24.46
C THR A 824 -58.87 -6.35 22.96
N ILE A 825 -57.66 -6.46 22.42
CA ILE A 825 -57.36 -6.43 21.00
C ILE A 825 -58.12 -7.60 20.35
N ARG A 826 -59.16 -7.33 19.55
CA ARG A 826 -59.59 -8.33 18.57
C ARG A 826 -58.40 -8.52 17.63
N SER A 827 -57.91 -9.75 17.59
CA SER A 827 -56.89 -10.25 16.66
C SER A 827 -56.83 -9.44 15.37
N ILE A 828 -55.67 -8.82 15.13
CA ILE A 828 -55.30 -8.18 13.87
C ILE A 828 -55.79 -9.06 12.71
N CYS A 829 -56.53 -8.49 11.77
CA CYS A 829 -56.99 -9.18 10.55
C CYS A 829 -55.84 -9.97 9.90
N ILE A 830 -55.78 -11.28 10.13
CA ILE A 830 -54.92 -12.18 9.36
C ILE A 830 -55.69 -12.52 8.07
N LEU A 831 -55.47 -11.72 7.03
CA LEU A 831 -55.89 -12.05 5.67
C LEU A 831 -55.11 -13.29 5.21
N ARG A 832 -55.77 -14.46 5.18
CA ARG A 832 -55.18 -15.68 4.61
C ARG A 832 -55.35 -15.63 3.09
N THR A 833 -54.27 -15.42 2.36
CA THR A 833 -54.26 -15.53 0.90
C THR A 833 -53.92 -16.95 0.49
N LYS A 834 -54.83 -17.57 -0.27
CA LYS A 834 -54.50 -18.73 -1.07
C LYS A 834 -54.21 -18.26 -2.49
N GLU A 835 -53.06 -18.68 -2.98
CA GLU A 835 -52.46 -18.33 -4.29
C GLU A 835 -51.76 -16.97 -4.34
N ILE A 836 -50.54 -16.94 -3.79
CA ILE A 836 -49.51 -15.98 -4.17
C ILE A 836 -48.26 -16.77 -4.53
N PHE A 837 -47.96 -16.85 -5.83
CA PHE A 837 -46.59 -17.11 -6.27
C PHE A 837 -45.73 -15.93 -5.83
N SER A 838 -44.54 -16.22 -5.32
CA SER A 838 -43.51 -15.24 -4.93
C SER A 838 -43.49 -14.01 -5.85
N GLY A 839 -43.85 -12.84 -5.33
CA GLY A 839 -43.59 -11.55 -5.98
C GLY A 839 -44.81 -10.72 -6.45
N SER A 840 -46.05 -11.02 -6.04
CA SER A 840 -47.20 -10.14 -6.28
C SER A 840 -47.56 -9.27 -5.07
N PHE A 841 -47.56 -7.96 -5.27
CA PHE A 841 -48.06 -6.95 -4.33
C PHE A 841 -49.59 -6.96 -4.32
N ILE A 842 -50.22 -7.06 -3.13
CA ILE A 842 -51.66 -6.83 -2.98
C ILE A 842 -51.88 -5.33 -2.81
N LYS A 843 -52.68 -4.72 -3.69
CA LYS A 843 -53.10 -3.31 -3.60
C LYS A 843 -54.55 -3.26 -3.14
N VAL A 844 -54.80 -2.73 -1.94
CA VAL A 844 -56.17 -2.53 -1.42
C VAL A 844 -56.46 -1.03 -1.28
N PRO A 845 -57.52 -0.50 -1.90
CA PRO A 845 -57.99 0.87 -1.67
C PRO A 845 -58.52 1.06 -0.24
N ILE A 846 -58.23 2.21 0.38
CA ILE A 846 -58.67 2.52 1.76
C ILE A 846 -60.19 2.43 1.96
N ASN A 847 -60.98 2.73 0.93
CA ASN A 847 -62.44 2.73 1.01
C ASN A 847 -63.01 1.31 1.07
N ASP A 848 -62.31 0.32 0.52
CA ASP A 848 -62.78 -1.08 0.46
C ASP A 848 -62.50 -1.85 1.77
N LEU A 849 -61.73 -1.23 2.68
CA LEU A 849 -61.52 -1.72 4.06
C LEU A 849 -62.69 -1.39 5.00
N MET A 850 -63.64 -0.55 4.58
CA MET A 850 -64.74 -0.08 5.44
C MET A 850 -65.84 -1.14 5.69
N ASP A 851 -65.99 -2.13 4.81
CA ASP A 851 -67.14 -3.08 4.83
C ASP A 851 -66.79 -4.51 5.28
N ALA A 852 -65.56 -4.77 5.73
CA ALA A 852 -65.13 -6.12 6.10
C ALA A 852 -65.55 -6.51 7.54
N THR A 853 -66.71 -7.16 7.70
CA THR A 853 -67.11 -7.80 8.97
C THR A 853 -66.45 -9.17 9.17
N ILE A 854 -65.81 -9.38 10.33
CA ILE A 854 -65.15 -10.64 10.73
C ILE A 854 -66.11 -11.49 11.59
N SER A 855 -66.30 -12.77 11.24
CA SER A 855 -66.91 -13.78 12.13
C SER A 855 -65.91 -14.93 12.38
N PRO A 856 -65.79 -15.44 13.62
CA PRO A 856 -64.88 -16.54 13.91
C PRO A 856 -65.53 -17.89 13.58
N PHE A 857 -64.80 -18.78 12.91
CA PHE A 857 -65.15 -20.19 12.83
C PHE A 857 -63.94 -21.07 13.10
N ILE A 858 -64.13 -22.07 13.97
CA ILE A 858 -63.19 -23.14 14.29
C ILE A 858 -63.59 -24.35 13.45
N THR A 859 -62.64 -25.03 12.81
CA THR A 859 -62.86 -26.42 12.39
C THR A 859 -61.64 -27.29 12.67
N ASP A 860 -61.95 -28.47 13.18
CA ASP A 860 -61.07 -29.60 13.42
C ASP A 860 -60.48 -30.14 12.12
N GLN A 861 -59.25 -30.65 12.20
CA GLN A 861 -58.40 -31.22 11.15
C GLN A 861 -57.38 -30.22 10.55
N ASN A 862 -56.15 -30.34 11.09
CA ASN A 862 -54.94 -29.57 10.79
C ASN A 862 -54.43 -29.74 9.34
N LEU A 863 -55.13 -29.17 8.36
CA LEU A 863 -54.59 -28.76 7.05
C LEU A 863 -55.71 -28.06 6.26
N ILE A 864 -55.70 -26.72 6.17
CA ILE A 864 -56.70 -26.00 5.37
C ILE A 864 -56.07 -24.84 4.58
N PHE A 865 -56.40 -24.88 3.29
CA PHE A 865 -56.08 -24.04 2.15
C PHE A 865 -57.33 -23.10 1.89
N TYR A 866 -57.39 -22.07 1.00
CA TYR A 866 -58.66 -21.28 0.73
C TYR A 866 -58.58 -19.81 0.14
N CYS A 867 -58.99 -19.54 -1.13
CA CYS A 867 -59.05 -18.28 -1.94
C CYS A 867 -60.21 -17.29 -1.64
N PHE A 868 -60.24 -16.11 -2.30
CA PHE A 868 -61.31 -15.07 -2.25
C PHE A 868 -62.21 -14.98 -3.52
N TYR A 869 -63.47 -14.55 -3.33
CA TYR A 869 -64.41 -14.02 -4.34
C TYR A 869 -64.76 -12.55 -4.01
N CYS A 870 -64.91 -11.70 -5.02
CA CYS A 870 -65.48 -10.34 -4.93
C CYS A 870 -66.98 -10.36 -5.22
N TRP A 871 -67.74 -9.46 -4.59
CA TRP A 871 -68.99 -8.92 -5.12
C TRP A 871 -68.84 -7.40 -5.28
#